data_AF-A0A1L9QSC4-F1
#
_entry.id   AF-A0A1L9QSC4-F1
#
_cell.length_a   1.000
_cell.length_b   1.000
_cell.length_c   1.000
_cell.angle_alpha   90.00
_cell.angle_beta   90.00
_cell.angle_gamma   90.00
#
_symmetry.space_group_name_H-M   'P 1'
#
loop_
_entity.id
_entity.type
_entity.pdbx_description
1 polymer ?
#
loop_
_entity_poly.entity_id
_entity_poly.type
_entity_poly.pdbx_seq_one_letter_code
_entity_poly.pdbx_strand_id
1 'polypeptide(L)'
;MTAAKDYKTTVHLPQTGFDMRANAPKKEPELQKFWAEHQIYEKLSQENPGDVFILHDGPPYANGSLHMGHALNKILKDIINKYKLLQGHKVRYVPGWDCHGLPIELKVLQAMKGEERKQLTPITLRQKAAEFAQKTVDEQRESFKRYGVWGNWENPYLTLTPEYEAAQIEVFGQMVLKGYIYRGLKPVHWSPSSRTALAEAELEYPEGHTSDSIYGAFRMVHLNDGVFSELNPFMPDLGVAIWTTTPWTIPGNLAVAVNPGLTYAVVETPWGEAPTSKTRSKGFGKGSDAEPESTGKGTLPKYILVAEGAIARLCEELEIKLTLKATVKGKDLEHCTYQHPLFNRESPVVMGGDYVTTESGTGLVHTAPGHGQDDFIVGQRYGLPVLSPVNDAGDLTQLAGKFAGLNVLKDANPAIIEALTEAGALIKQSPYVHKYPYDWRTKKPTIFRATEQWFASVDKFRETALEAIASVKWIPSSGENRITSMVQERSDWCISRQRSWGLPIPVFYHQETREALLTEETIAHVKDIIREQGSDAWWTLSVEELLPPKYQKEAKNYRKGMDTMDVWFDSGCSWAGVAAARQELKYPVDLYLEGSDQHRGWFQSSLLTSVATQGMAPYKSVLTHGFALDEQGRKMSKSLGNVVDPFDIINGGKNKKEAPPYGADVLRLWVSSVDYSSDVPIGKTILKQLADVYRKIRNTSRFLLGNLYDFDPERDRVPYEEMPELDQYMLHRMGEVFAQVTEAFESYQFFRFFQTVQNFCVVDLSNFYLDIAKDRLYISAENGKRRRSCQTVLAISIENLARAIAPVLSHMAEDIWQNLPYKTSHESVFQSGWLVTEPYWHNPPLAEKWTKLRQIRTEVNKVLEGARNAKAIGSALEAKVLLYVSDAKIKEDLEAFNPQLSVALKPQPQPVAEIPESALGEGSPRSSLEDQTFHQPAPTEPVGSDASSATPPAEGSLGEFLQLAIQWWNQWRQWVKDYPRAFLTLFTLLGGAATLNVGWTTAHTMLKLPIVSLLLELVGIIYTIWFVRQRLFYAQERSALLSQVNTAVQEFIGTQTPPKPMDEGSPVAEQVTSTPVSDPTTSLRKDTVEKPSKTPEAVTIGNGVDELRYLFITSQVELVDNIKAVEGLEHKAVVDNLGIGVVKAEGEKCDRCWNYSTHVGESAEHPTLCERCVSALDGEF
;
A
#
# COMPACT_ATOMS: atom_id res chain seq x y z
N MET A 1 -25.32 -10.13 -66.41
CA MET A 1 -25.02 -10.11 -64.96
C MET A 1 -23.73 -9.31 -64.81
N THR A 2 -23.79 -8.14 -64.18
CA THR A 2 -22.60 -7.43 -63.70
C THR A 2 -22.02 -8.18 -62.50
N ALA A 3 -20.70 -8.13 -62.31
CA ALA A 3 -20.09 -8.67 -61.09
C ALA A 3 -20.51 -7.84 -59.88
N ALA A 4 -20.73 -8.48 -58.73
CA ALA A 4 -21.04 -7.77 -57.50
C ALA A 4 -19.85 -6.89 -57.07
N LYS A 5 -20.06 -5.57 -56.93
CA LYS A 5 -19.08 -4.62 -56.39
C LYS A 5 -18.81 -5.00 -54.92
N ASP A 6 -17.56 -5.34 -54.54
CA ASP A 6 -17.22 -5.63 -53.13
C ASP A 6 -17.04 -4.34 -52.32
N TYR A 7 -18.14 -3.86 -51.76
CA TYR A 7 -18.17 -2.63 -50.97
C TYR A 7 -17.36 -2.67 -49.68
N LYS A 8 -16.93 -3.84 -49.17
CA LYS A 8 -16.09 -3.89 -47.95
C LYS A 8 -14.76 -3.16 -48.12
N THR A 9 -14.25 -3.11 -49.35
CA THR A 9 -13.03 -2.36 -49.70
C THR A 9 -13.20 -0.84 -49.59
N THR A 10 -14.44 -0.34 -49.55
CA THR A 10 -14.79 1.08 -49.47
C THR A 10 -15.10 1.55 -48.03
N VAL A 11 -14.78 0.72 -47.02
CA VAL A 11 -15.06 0.98 -45.60
C VAL A 11 -13.74 1.37 -44.92
N HIS A 12 -13.73 2.50 -44.20
CA HIS A 12 -12.53 3.03 -43.54
C HIS A 12 -12.20 2.23 -42.27
N LEU A 13 -11.63 1.02 -42.43
CA LEU A 13 -11.28 0.14 -41.33
C LEU A 13 -10.01 0.60 -40.57
N PRO A 14 -9.88 0.30 -39.25
CA PRO A 14 -8.77 0.82 -38.45
C PRO A 14 -7.38 0.28 -38.82
N GLN A 15 -6.39 1.17 -38.99
CA GLN A 15 -5.01 0.88 -39.36
C GLN A 15 -4.04 1.48 -38.34
N THR A 16 -3.12 0.70 -37.77
CA THR A 16 -2.07 1.19 -36.87
C THR A 16 -0.95 0.15 -36.71
N GLY A 17 0.29 0.60 -36.52
CA GLY A 17 1.42 -0.22 -36.10
C GLY A 17 1.35 -0.67 -34.63
N PHE A 18 0.43 -0.10 -33.84
CA PHE A 18 0.30 -0.40 -32.43
C PHE A 18 -0.29 -1.80 -32.21
N ASP A 19 0.59 -2.70 -31.77
CA ASP A 19 0.32 -4.13 -31.65
C ASP A 19 -0.75 -4.44 -30.58
N MET A 20 -1.65 -5.41 -30.83
CA MET A 20 -2.69 -5.79 -29.85
C MET A 20 -2.09 -6.44 -28.59
N ARG A 21 -0.90 -7.04 -28.68
CA ARG A 21 -0.16 -7.61 -27.55
C ARG A 21 1.14 -6.82 -27.36
N ALA A 22 1.33 -6.24 -26.18
CA ALA A 22 2.49 -5.36 -25.91
C ALA A 22 3.87 -6.02 -26.03
N ASN A 23 3.97 -7.36 -26.00
CA ASN A 23 5.23 -8.10 -26.03
C ASN A 23 6.29 -7.56 -25.03
N ALA A 24 5.84 -7.27 -23.81
CA ALA A 24 6.56 -6.50 -22.80
C ALA A 24 8.04 -6.91 -22.55
N PRO A 25 8.43 -8.21 -22.54
CA PRO A 25 9.84 -8.60 -22.38
C PRO A 25 10.80 -8.07 -23.46
N LYS A 26 10.29 -7.74 -24.65
CA LYS A 26 11.06 -7.09 -25.72
C LYS A 26 10.82 -5.58 -25.73
N LYS A 27 9.54 -5.16 -25.72
CA LYS A 27 9.15 -3.78 -25.97
C LYS A 27 9.46 -2.83 -24.81
N GLU A 28 9.39 -3.28 -23.55
CA GLU A 28 9.75 -2.42 -22.41
C GLU A 28 11.26 -2.07 -22.41
N PRO A 29 12.20 -3.02 -22.60
CA PRO A 29 13.62 -2.68 -22.79
C PRO A 29 13.91 -1.75 -23.98
N GLU A 30 13.18 -1.90 -25.10
CA GLU A 30 13.33 -1.01 -26.26
C GLU A 30 12.95 0.45 -25.92
N LEU A 31 11.88 0.64 -25.15
CA LEU A 31 11.44 1.97 -24.69
C LEU A 31 12.34 2.53 -23.56
N GLN A 32 12.81 1.68 -22.65
CA GLN A 32 13.79 2.04 -21.62
C GLN A 32 15.10 2.52 -22.26
N LYS A 33 15.55 1.85 -23.34
CA LYS A 33 16.70 2.26 -24.14
C LYS A 33 16.45 3.59 -24.85
N PHE A 34 15.29 3.77 -25.48
CA PHE A 34 14.89 5.03 -26.13
C PHE A 34 14.96 6.22 -25.16
N TRP A 35 14.41 6.11 -23.95
CA TRP A 35 14.47 7.17 -22.92
C TRP A 35 15.90 7.55 -22.55
N ALA A 36 16.80 6.57 -22.44
CA ALA A 36 18.20 6.80 -22.11
C ALA A 36 19.00 7.43 -23.28
N GLU A 37 18.79 6.95 -24.51
CA GLU A 37 19.47 7.50 -25.70
C GLU A 37 19.03 8.94 -26.01
N HIS A 38 17.78 9.31 -25.71
CA HIS A 38 17.27 10.67 -25.88
C HIS A 38 17.38 11.53 -24.62
N GLN A 39 17.95 10.99 -23.53
CA GLN A 39 18.19 11.66 -22.25
C GLN A 39 16.91 12.32 -21.65
N ILE A 40 15.78 11.62 -21.74
CA ILE A 40 14.45 12.18 -21.43
C ILE A 40 14.34 12.57 -19.94
N TYR A 41 14.81 11.72 -19.03
CA TYR A 41 14.80 12.04 -17.59
C TYR A 41 15.78 13.17 -17.25
N GLU A 42 16.96 13.17 -17.85
CA GLU A 42 18.03 14.15 -17.59
C GLU A 42 17.58 15.55 -18.00
N LYS A 43 17.03 15.70 -19.21
CA LYS A 43 16.44 16.94 -19.71
C LYS A 43 15.31 17.42 -18.79
N LEU A 44 14.27 16.60 -18.59
CA LEU A 44 13.10 17.00 -17.80
C LEU A 44 13.46 17.31 -16.34
N SER A 45 14.37 16.58 -15.71
CA SER A 45 14.80 16.88 -14.33
C SER A 45 15.57 18.21 -14.20
N GLN A 46 16.22 18.71 -15.27
CA GLN A 46 17.08 19.89 -15.24
C GLN A 46 16.45 21.15 -15.84
N GLU A 47 15.74 20.97 -16.96
CA GLU A 47 15.30 22.04 -17.86
C GLU A 47 13.83 22.46 -17.64
N ASN A 48 13.02 21.60 -17.01
CA ASN A 48 11.61 21.87 -16.69
C ASN A 48 11.39 23.26 -16.05
N PRO A 49 10.36 24.03 -16.42
CA PRO A 49 10.28 25.45 -16.08
C PRO A 49 9.99 25.75 -14.60
N GLY A 50 9.40 24.81 -13.87
CA GLY A 50 8.93 24.98 -12.50
C GLY A 50 9.97 24.68 -11.41
N ASP A 51 9.50 24.73 -10.17
CA ASP A 51 10.34 24.61 -8.99
C ASP A 51 10.98 23.22 -8.83
N VAL A 52 12.10 23.18 -8.10
CA VAL A 52 12.76 21.92 -7.74
C VAL A 52 11.92 21.15 -6.72
N PHE A 53 11.60 19.89 -7.03
CA PHE A 53 10.90 18.95 -6.14
C PHE A 53 11.82 17.80 -5.75
N ILE A 54 11.87 17.47 -4.46
CA ILE A 54 12.80 16.49 -3.89
C ILE A 54 12.05 15.45 -3.05
N LEU A 55 11.93 14.26 -3.62
CA LEU A 55 11.66 13.03 -2.88
C LEU A 55 13.02 12.43 -2.51
N HIS A 56 13.37 12.42 -1.22
CA HIS A 56 14.62 11.79 -0.77
C HIS A 56 14.43 10.28 -0.59
N ASP A 57 15.32 9.50 -1.19
CA ASP A 57 15.23 8.05 -1.22
C ASP A 57 15.78 7.45 0.07
N GLY A 58 14.94 6.75 0.85
CA GLY A 58 15.42 5.93 1.95
C GLY A 58 16.27 4.76 1.44
N PRO A 59 17.44 4.50 2.02
CA PRO A 59 18.44 3.63 1.43
C PRO A 59 18.13 2.15 1.69
N PRO A 60 17.71 1.34 0.69
CA PRO A 60 17.64 -0.11 0.82
C PRO A 60 18.99 -0.73 1.22
N TYR A 61 18.93 -1.78 2.04
CA TYR A 61 20.13 -2.55 2.40
C TYR A 61 20.70 -3.28 1.19
N ALA A 62 22.02 -3.13 0.98
CA ALA A 62 22.78 -3.87 -0.02
C ALA A 62 23.07 -5.34 0.41
N ASN A 63 22.04 -6.09 0.85
CA ASN A 63 22.18 -7.42 1.47
C ASN A 63 21.57 -8.61 0.70
N GLY A 64 20.87 -8.37 -0.41
CA GLY A 64 20.33 -9.42 -1.29
C GLY A 64 19.40 -8.89 -2.38
N SER A 65 18.76 -9.81 -3.11
CA SER A 65 17.80 -9.49 -4.19
C SER A 65 16.55 -8.76 -3.68
N LEU A 66 15.97 -7.91 -4.53
CA LEU A 66 14.74 -7.18 -4.24
C LEU A 66 13.52 -8.11 -4.06
N HIS A 67 12.44 -7.57 -3.51
CA HIS A 67 11.18 -8.28 -3.24
C HIS A 67 9.98 -7.33 -3.38
N MET A 68 8.75 -7.85 -3.35
CA MET A 68 7.54 -7.05 -3.58
C MET A 68 7.43 -5.75 -2.76
N GLY A 69 7.87 -5.72 -1.50
CA GLY A 69 7.93 -4.47 -0.71
C GLY A 69 8.86 -3.39 -1.31
N HIS A 70 10.00 -3.77 -1.89
CA HIS A 70 10.90 -2.85 -2.61
C HIS A 70 10.28 -2.38 -3.94
N ALA A 71 9.54 -3.26 -4.63
CA ALA A 71 8.83 -2.88 -5.85
C ALA A 71 7.71 -1.88 -5.56
N LEU A 72 6.88 -2.15 -4.55
CA LEU A 72 5.85 -1.23 -4.04
C LEU A 72 6.44 0.14 -3.74
N ASN A 73 7.48 0.18 -2.89
CA ASN A 73 8.18 1.39 -2.49
C ASN A 73 8.72 2.21 -3.68
N LYS A 74 9.59 1.62 -4.50
CA LYS A 74 10.28 2.35 -5.57
C LYS A 74 9.34 2.78 -6.70
N ILE A 75 8.28 2.02 -6.95
CA ILE A 75 7.26 2.39 -7.95
C ILE A 75 6.37 3.52 -7.42
N LEU A 76 5.97 3.54 -6.13
CA LEU A 76 5.26 4.70 -5.55
C LEU A 76 6.08 5.99 -5.68
N LYS A 77 7.39 5.93 -5.35
CA LYS A 77 8.33 7.05 -5.55
C LYS A 77 8.38 7.52 -7.01
N ASP A 78 8.50 6.58 -7.95
CA ASP A 78 8.59 6.88 -9.38
C ASP A 78 7.29 7.42 -10.00
N ILE A 79 6.13 6.94 -9.53
CA ILE A 79 4.80 7.47 -9.90
C ILE A 79 4.70 8.95 -9.50
N ILE A 80 5.11 9.30 -8.27
CA ILE A 80 5.11 10.68 -7.78
C ILE A 80 6.11 11.55 -8.55
N ASN A 81 7.33 11.04 -8.76
CA ASN A 81 8.38 11.75 -9.49
C ASN A 81 7.97 12.03 -10.94
N LYS A 82 7.44 11.05 -11.68
CA LYS A 82 6.96 11.24 -13.05
C LYS A 82 5.75 12.17 -13.13
N TYR A 83 4.84 12.09 -12.17
CA TYR A 83 3.73 13.03 -12.08
C TYR A 83 4.22 14.48 -11.89
N LYS A 84 5.17 14.73 -10.97
CA LYS A 84 5.74 16.08 -10.78
C LYS A 84 6.62 16.53 -11.96
N LEU A 85 7.28 15.64 -12.69
CA LEU A 85 7.93 15.97 -13.98
C LEU A 85 6.91 16.43 -15.03
N LEU A 86 5.75 15.78 -15.16
CA LEU A 86 4.68 16.18 -16.08
C LEU A 86 4.00 17.51 -15.67
N GLN A 87 3.95 17.80 -14.37
CA GLN A 87 3.57 19.11 -13.82
C GLN A 87 4.66 20.19 -14.03
N GLY A 88 5.77 19.87 -14.72
CA GLY A 88 6.82 20.84 -15.03
C GLY A 88 7.78 21.16 -13.88
N HIS A 89 7.85 20.35 -12.82
CA HIS A 89 8.86 20.50 -11.76
C HIS A 89 10.23 19.93 -12.17
N LYS A 90 11.30 20.50 -11.63
CA LYS A 90 12.66 19.94 -11.69
C LYS A 90 12.84 18.87 -10.63
N VAL A 91 12.45 17.63 -10.94
CA VAL A 91 12.51 16.53 -9.95
C VAL A 91 13.95 16.06 -9.74
N ARG A 92 14.42 16.12 -8.49
CA ARG A 92 15.75 15.65 -8.09
C ARG A 92 15.65 14.40 -7.24
N TYR A 93 15.69 13.24 -7.89
CA TYR A 93 15.68 11.93 -7.23
C TYR A 93 17.06 11.27 -7.35
N VAL A 94 17.73 11.14 -6.20
CA VAL A 94 19.04 10.49 -6.05
C VAL A 94 18.82 9.18 -5.29
N PRO A 95 18.90 8.02 -5.96
CA PRO A 95 18.82 6.73 -5.30
C PRO A 95 19.99 6.52 -4.34
N GLY A 96 19.80 5.73 -3.28
CA GLY A 96 20.90 5.34 -2.41
C GLY A 96 20.77 3.98 -1.75
N TRP A 97 21.80 3.60 -0.99
CA TRP A 97 21.93 2.28 -0.37
C TRP A 97 22.62 2.31 0.99
N ASP A 98 22.14 1.47 1.91
CA ASP A 98 22.82 1.19 3.16
C ASP A 98 23.73 -0.03 2.95
N CYS A 99 25.01 0.28 2.90
CA CYS A 99 26.10 -0.65 2.66
C CYS A 99 26.72 -1.20 3.94
N HIS A 100 26.30 -0.75 5.12
CA HIS A 100 27.01 -1.02 6.38
C HIS A 100 26.38 -2.09 7.28
N GLY A 101 27.16 -2.46 8.30
CA GLY A 101 26.69 -3.21 9.45
C GLY A 101 26.46 -4.71 9.27
N LEU A 102 25.90 -5.26 10.34
CA LEU A 102 25.77 -6.69 10.60
C LEU A 102 25.03 -7.52 9.51
N PRO A 103 24.04 -7.00 8.73
CA PRO A 103 23.41 -7.78 7.65
C PRO A 103 24.39 -8.23 6.56
N ILE A 104 25.27 -7.34 6.11
CA ILE A 104 26.25 -7.60 5.04
C ILE A 104 27.41 -8.42 5.58
N GLU A 105 27.88 -8.10 6.78
CA GLU A 105 28.92 -8.85 7.47
C GLU A 105 28.57 -10.36 7.58
N LEU A 106 27.32 -10.69 7.90
CA LEU A 106 26.87 -12.09 7.92
C LEU A 106 26.78 -12.74 6.55
N LYS A 107 26.46 -12.01 5.48
CA LYS A 107 26.42 -12.59 4.11
C LYS A 107 27.80 -13.03 3.66
N VAL A 108 28.79 -12.17 3.88
CA VAL A 108 30.22 -12.47 3.67
C VAL A 108 30.61 -13.70 4.50
N LEU A 109 30.40 -13.66 5.82
CA LEU A 109 30.78 -14.75 6.71
C LEU A 109 30.08 -16.07 6.34
N GLN A 110 28.80 -16.06 5.99
CA GLN A 110 28.04 -17.26 5.59
C GLN A 110 28.61 -17.91 4.31
N ALA A 111 29.06 -17.11 3.34
CA ALA A 111 29.67 -17.61 2.11
C ALA A 111 31.09 -18.20 2.32
N MET A 112 31.83 -17.72 3.31
CA MET A 112 33.21 -18.15 3.60
C MET A 112 33.30 -19.54 4.25
N LYS A 113 34.40 -20.25 3.97
CA LYS A 113 34.70 -21.57 4.56
C LYS A 113 35.26 -21.46 5.99
N GLY A 114 35.13 -22.53 6.78
CA GLY A 114 35.48 -22.53 8.22
C GLY A 114 36.91 -22.10 8.55
N GLU A 115 37.92 -22.55 7.78
CA GLU A 115 39.32 -22.15 8.00
C GLU A 115 39.61 -20.71 7.53
N GLU A 116 38.96 -20.25 6.46
CA GLU A 116 39.08 -18.88 5.94
C GLU A 116 38.57 -17.86 6.99
N ARG A 117 37.50 -18.20 7.72
CA ARG A 117 36.98 -17.38 8.83
C ARG A 117 37.95 -17.27 10.02
N LYS A 118 38.86 -18.23 10.24
CA LYS A 118 39.84 -18.19 11.35
C LYS A 118 41.00 -17.23 11.08
N GLN A 119 41.29 -16.95 9.81
CA GLN A 119 42.39 -16.08 9.37
C GLN A 119 41.92 -14.63 9.12
N LEU A 120 40.66 -14.33 9.41
CA LEU A 120 40.01 -13.09 9.02
C LEU A 120 40.40 -11.93 9.96
N THR A 121 41.10 -10.94 9.41
CA THR A 121 41.38 -9.67 10.09
C THR A 121 40.23 -8.67 9.89
N PRO A 122 40.07 -7.65 10.75
CA PRO A 122 39.05 -6.61 10.56
C PRO A 122 39.09 -5.96 9.17
N ILE A 123 40.26 -5.57 8.69
CA ILE A 123 40.41 -4.94 7.37
C ILE A 123 40.02 -5.88 6.22
N THR A 124 40.43 -7.15 6.27
CA THR A 124 40.03 -8.14 5.24
C THR A 124 38.54 -8.49 5.26
N LEU A 125 37.87 -8.34 6.42
CA LEU A 125 36.41 -8.46 6.51
C LEU A 125 35.72 -7.24 5.89
N ARG A 126 36.20 -6.03 6.19
CA ARG A 126 35.67 -4.77 5.64
C ARG A 126 35.79 -4.74 4.11
N GLN A 127 36.93 -5.13 3.56
CA GLN A 127 37.15 -5.25 2.10
C GLN A 127 36.14 -6.22 1.45
N LYS A 128 36.00 -7.45 1.97
CA LYS A 128 35.01 -8.42 1.47
C LYS A 128 33.56 -7.94 1.62
N ALA A 129 33.28 -7.10 2.63
CA ALA A 129 31.97 -6.52 2.86
C ALA A 129 31.66 -5.37 1.89
N ALA A 130 32.64 -4.51 1.58
CA ALA A 130 32.53 -3.49 0.54
C ALA A 130 32.32 -4.12 -0.86
N GLU A 131 33.10 -5.14 -1.21
CA GLU A 131 32.93 -5.93 -2.45
C GLU A 131 31.52 -6.52 -2.57
N PHE A 132 31.02 -7.14 -1.49
CA PHE A 132 29.68 -7.72 -1.45
C PHE A 132 28.57 -6.66 -1.55
N ALA A 133 28.73 -5.53 -0.83
CA ALA A 133 27.79 -4.42 -0.86
C ALA A 133 27.71 -3.84 -2.28
N GLN A 134 28.84 -3.46 -2.88
CA GLN A 134 28.89 -2.89 -4.24
C GLN A 134 28.25 -3.83 -5.27
N LYS A 135 28.60 -5.11 -5.26
CA LYS A 135 27.97 -6.09 -6.18
C LYS A 135 26.44 -6.16 -5.98
N THR A 136 25.96 -6.04 -4.74
CA THR A 136 24.52 -6.07 -4.44
C THR A 136 23.83 -4.77 -4.84
N VAL A 137 24.49 -3.61 -4.71
CA VAL A 137 24.04 -2.32 -5.25
C VAL A 137 23.81 -2.43 -6.75
N ASP A 138 24.75 -3.01 -7.50
CA ASP A 138 24.62 -3.17 -8.96
C ASP A 138 23.47 -4.11 -9.35
N GLU A 139 23.31 -5.26 -8.68
CA GLU A 139 22.17 -6.17 -8.90
C GLU A 139 20.80 -5.53 -8.57
N GLN A 140 20.74 -4.70 -7.52
CA GLN A 140 19.52 -3.97 -7.16
C GLN A 140 19.24 -2.78 -8.10
N ARG A 141 20.28 -2.04 -8.52
CA ARG A 141 20.21 -0.89 -9.43
C ARG A 141 19.58 -1.26 -10.76
N GLU A 142 20.09 -2.31 -11.42
CA GLU A 142 19.54 -2.79 -12.68
C GLU A 142 18.13 -3.40 -12.52
N SER A 143 17.83 -3.98 -11.35
CA SER A 143 16.47 -4.43 -11.02
C SER A 143 15.48 -3.26 -10.92
N PHE A 144 15.84 -2.16 -10.24
CA PHE A 144 15.00 -0.95 -10.16
C PHE A 144 14.85 -0.26 -11.51
N LYS A 145 15.93 -0.12 -12.30
CA LYS A 145 15.86 0.36 -13.70
C LYS A 145 14.86 -0.48 -14.50
N ARG A 146 14.90 -1.81 -14.38
CA ARG A 146 13.96 -2.71 -15.10
C ARG A 146 12.50 -2.55 -14.68
N TYR A 147 12.20 -2.09 -13.46
CA TYR A 147 10.84 -1.69 -13.04
C TYR A 147 10.37 -0.38 -13.72
N GLY A 148 11.21 0.23 -14.57
CA GLY A 148 10.95 1.49 -15.26
C GLY A 148 11.20 2.72 -14.39
N VAL A 149 11.93 2.59 -13.27
CA VAL A 149 12.18 3.69 -12.33
C VAL A 149 13.25 4.64 -12.87
N TRP A 150 12.93 5.93 -12.93
CA TRP A 150 13.87 7.00 -13.26
C TRP A 150 14.57 7.54 -12.00
N GLY A 151 15.76 8.10 -12.15
CA GLY A 151 16.60 8.57 -11.04
C GLY A 151 18.06 8.75 -11.45
N ASN A 152 18.85 9.43 -10.62
CA ASN A 152 20.30 9.58 -10.84
C ASN A 152 21.05 8.27 -10.54
N TRP A 153 20.93 7.29 -11.45
CA TRP A 153 21.52 5.95 -11.29
C TRP A 153 23.05 5.89 -11.46
N GLU A 154 23.66 6.95 -11.98
CA GLU A 154 25.10 7.00 -12.26
C GLU A 154 25.89 7.77 -11.18
N ASN A 155 25.24 8.66 -10.43
CA ASN A 155 25.76 9.23 -9.17
C ASN A 155 24.75 9.04 -8.00
N PRO A 156 24.50 7.79 -7.57
CA PRO A 156 23.75 7.49 -6.37
C PRO A 156 24.52 7.88 -5.09
N TYR A 157 23.94 7.66 -3.91
CA TYR A 157 24.66 7.77 -2.64
C TYR A 157 24.79 6.40 -1.93
N LEU A 158 25.93 6.13 -1.30
CA LEU A 158 26.17 4.89 -0.56
C LEU A 158 26.67 5.25 0.86
N THR A 159 26.24 4.55 1.90
CA THR A 159 26.72 4.84 3.27
C THR A 159 28.23 4.61 3.47
N LEU A 160 28.89 3.90 2.53
CA LEU A 160 30.35 3.63 2.54
C LEU A 160 31.23 4.65 1.79
N THR A 161 30.67 5.70 1.17
CA THR A 161 31.50 6.70 0.45
C THR A 161 32.18 7.67 1.43
N PRO A 162 33.48 8.00 1.27
CA PRO A 162 34.24 8.88 2.18
C PRO A 162 33.56 10.20 2.52
N GLU A 163 32.87 10.82 1.56
CA GLU A 163 32.16 12.09 1.72
C GLU A 163 30.92 11.94 2.64
N TYR A 164 30.20 10.82 2.51
CA TYR A 164 29.06 10.48 3.35
C TYR A 164 29.51 10.12 4.77
N GLU A 165 30.56 9.30 4.89
CA GLU A 165 31.17 8.95 6.16
C GLU A 165 31.66 10.19 6.91
N ALA A 166 32.34 11.12 6.24
CA ALA A 166 32.76 12.39 6.82
C ALA A 166 31.58 13.27 7.27
N ALA A 167 30.48 13.32 6.51
CA ALA A 167 29.26 14.02 6.91
C ALA A 167 28.59 13.38 8.14
N GLN A 168 28.63 12.05 8.27
CA GLN A 168 28.16 11.33 9.45
C GLN A 168 29.04 11.59 10.69
N ILE A 169 30.37 11.63 10.54
CA ILE A 169 31.29 12.07 11.61
C ILE A 169 30.98 13.51 12.04
N GLU A 170 30.62 14.39 11.10
CA GLU A 170 30.26 15.78 11.39
C GLU A 170 28.95 15.91 12.20
N VAL A 171 27.90 15.16 11.84
CA VAL A 171 26.65 15.08 12.62
C VAL A 171 26.92 14.50 14.02
N PHE A 172 27.68 13.41 14.11
CA PHE A 172 28.12 12.84 15.39
C PHE A 172 28.88 13.88 16.23
N GLY A 173 29.83 14.62 15.63
CA GLY A 173 30.61 15.64 16.30
C GLY A 173 29.77 16.79 16.85
N GLN A 174 28.83 17.31 16.06
CA GLN A 174 27.89 18.34 16.52
C GLN A 174 27.03 17.84 17.70
N MET A 175 26.60 16.58 17.69
CA MET A 175 25.85 15.99 18.81
C MET A 175 26.72 15.74 20.06
N VAL A 176 28.02 15.44 19.91
CA VAL A 176 28.98 15.40 21.03
C VAL A 176 29.18 16.79 21.63
N LEU A 177 29.41 17.81 20.81
CA LEU A 177 29.71 19.17 21.27
C LEU A 177 28.50 19.85 21.95
N LYS A 178 27.28 19.49 21.57
CA LYS A 178 26.04 19.86 22.30
C LYS A 178 25.80 19.02 23.58
N GLY A 179 26.67 18.06 23.89
CA GLY A 179 26.54 17.17 25.04
C GLY A 179 25.37 16.18 24.94
N TYR A 180 24.85 15.93 23.74
CA TYR A 180 23.78 14.94 23.51
C TYR A 180 24.33 13.52 23.41
N ILE A 181 25.54 13.34 22.90
CA ILE A 181 26.24 12.05 22.90
C ILE A 181 27.12 11.92 24.14
N TYR A 182 27.02 10.78 24.83
CA TYR A 182 27.80 10.47 26.02
C TYR A 182 28.11 8.96 26.11
N ARG A 183 29.08 8.61 26.96
CA ARG A 183 29.46 7.22 27.26
C ARG A 183 28.88 6.82 28.61
N GLY A 184 28.27 5.63 28.70
CA GLY A 184 27.62 5.17 29.93
C GLY A 184 27.70 3.65 30.11
N LEU A 185 27.68 3.21 31.37
CA LEU A 185 27.51 1.80 31.74
C LEU A 185 26.03 1.55 32.03
N LYS A 186 25.29 0.98 31.06
CA LYS A 186 23.85 0.66 31.20
C LYS A 186 23.57 -0.76 30.69
N PRO A 187 22.57 -1.47 31.24
CA PRO A 187 22.05 -2.69 30.62
C PRO A 187 21.59 -2.44 29.18
N VAL A 188 22.03 -3.29 28.27
CA VAL A 188 21.52 -3.37 26.90
C VAL A 188 21.17 -4.82 26.58
N HIS A 189 20.34 -5.03 25.56
CA HIS A 189 20.21 -6.35 24.97
C HIS A 189 21.56 -6.76 24.38
N TRP A 190 22.10 -7.86 24.87
CA TRP A 190 23.38 -8.42 24.49
C TRP A 190 23.18 -9.82 23.92
N SER A 191 23.84 -10.14 22.81
CA SER A 191 23.91 -11.51 22.30
C SER A 191 25.25 -12.14 22.70
N PRO A 192 25.29 -13.07 23.67
CA PRO A 192 26.51 -13.84 23.98
C PRO A 192 27.05 -14.60 22.77
N SER A 193 26.16 -14.95 21.84
CA SER A 193 26.50 -15.68 20.61
C SER A 193 27.12 -14.82 19.51
N SER A 194 26.76 -13.54 19.45
CA SER A 194 27.25 -12.57 18.45
C SER A 194 28.25 -11.55 19.03
N ARG A 195 28.46 -11.57 20.36
CA ARG A 195 29.35 -10.70 21.16
C ARG A 195 29.18 -9.20 20.88
N THR A 196 27.93 -8.76 20.79
CA THR A 196 27.56 -7.36 20.53
C THR A 196 26.29 -7.00 21.27
N ALA A 197 26.14 -5.70 21.57
CA ALA A 197 24.83 -5.10 21.82
C ALA A 197 23.93 -5.24 20.57
N LEU A 198 22.63 -5.33 20.79
CA LEU A 198 21.56 -5.38 19.79
C LEU A 198 20.52 -4.29 20.09
N ALA A 199 19.93 -3.69 19.05
CA ALA A 199 18.74 -2.86 19.23
C ALA A 199 17.47 -3.73 19.41
N GLU A 200 16.37 -3.16 19.90
CA GLU A 200 15.06 -3.84 19.98
C GLU A 200 14.60 -4.36 18.60
N ALA A 201 14.87 -3.59 17.54
CA ALA A 201 14.60 -3.97 16.15
C ALA A 201 15.47 -5.16 15.64
N GLU A 202 16.45 -5.60 16.43
CA GLU A 202 17.29 -6.78 16.17
C GLU A 202 16.93 -7.98 17.07
N LEU A 203 15.72 -8.01 17.61
CA LEU A 203 15.21 -9.11 18.43
C LEU A 203 14.05 -9.83 17.75
N GLU A 204 14.03 -11.15 17.89
CA GLU A 204 12.85 -11.96 17.59
C GLU A 204 12.32 -12.60 18.87
N TYR A 205 11.00 -12.79 18.95
CA TYR A 205 10.30 -13.36 20.11
C TYR A 205 9.60 -14.66 19.71
N PRO A 206 10.34 -15.78 19.57
CA PRO A 206 9.75 -17.08 19.23
C PRO A 206 8.81 -17.56 20.35
N GLU A 207 7.75 -18.24 19.95
CA GLU A 207 6.81 -18.86 20.89
C GLU A 207 7.38 -20.20 21.41
N GLY A 208 7.09 -20.53 22.67
CA GLY A 208 7.52 -21.79 23.27
C GLY A 208 8.92 -21.77 23.93
N HIS A 209 9.57 -20.61 24.11
CA HIS A 209 10.77 -20.55 24.94
C HIS A 209 10.42 -20.98 26.37
N THR A 210 11.19 -21.93 26.92
CA THR A 210 11.03 -22.42 28.28
C THR A 210 12.24 -22.01 29.11
N SER A 211 12.01 -21.31 30.22
CA SER A 211 13.03 -20.94 31.21
C SER A 211 12.88 -21.74 32.49
N ASP A 212 13.97 -21.95 33.23
CA ASP A 212 13.92 -22.39 34.63
C ASP A 212 13.39 -21.25 35.50
N SER A 213 12.13 -21.35 35.91
CA SER A 213 11.55 -20.43 36.88
C SER A 213 11.81 -20.94 38.29
N ILE A 214 12.16 -20.02 39.19
CA ILE A 214 12.36 -20.31 40.61
C ILE A 214 11.60 -19.32 41.50
N TYR A 215 11.17 -19.85 42.64
CA TYR A 215 10.72 -19.11 43.80
C TYR A 215 11.77 -19.27 44.90
N GLY A 216 12.23 -18.17 45.48
CA GLY A 216 13.26 -18.18 46.51
C GLY A 216 12.87 -17.34 47.73
N ALA A 217 13.38 -17.69 48.91
CA ALA A 217 13.18 -16.94 50.16
C ALA A 217 14.52 -16.43 50.71
N PHE A 218 14.68 -15.11 50.80
CA PHE A 218 15.89 -14.46 51.34
C PHE A 218 15.61 -13.96 52.76
N ARG A 219 16.35 -14.44 53.76
CA ARG A 219 16.08 -14.15 55.18
C ARG A 219 16.28 -12.67 55.50
N MET A 220 15.29 -12.01 56.10
CA MET A 220 15.45 -10.64 56.59
C MET A 220 16.38 -10.59 57.80
N VAL A 221 17.15 -9.51 57.92
CA VAL A 221 18.11 -9.29 59.01
C VAL A 221 17.89 -7.95 59.73
N HIS A 222 17.43 -6.90 59.03
CA HIS A 222 17.05 -5.62 59.63
C HIS A 222 15.62 -5.22 59.26
N LEU A 223 14.91 -4.62 60.21
CA LEU A 223 13.60 -4.00 60.03
C LEU A 223 13.71 -2.50 60.30
N ASN A 224 13.06 -1.66 59.49
CA ASN A 224 12.93 -0.24 59.81
C ASN A 224 11.90 -0.01 60.94
N ASP A 225 11.90 1.18 61.54
CA ASP A 225 10.98 1.55 62.63
C ASP A 225 9.49 1.47 62.26
N GLY A 226 9.15 1.71 60.99
CA GLY A 226 7.78 1.77 60.47
C GLY A 226 7.08 0.43 60.26
N VAL A 227 7.81 -0.69 60.31
CA VAL A 227 7.25 -2.06 60.31
C VAL A 227 7.82 -2.94 61.43
N PHE A 228 8.57 -2.36 62.36
CA PHE A 228 9.21 -3.13 63.45
C PHE A 228 8.17 -3.85 64.32
N SER A 229 7.06 -3.18 64.68
CA SER A 229 6.06 -3.77 65.59
C SER A 229 5.28 -4.93 64.96
N GLU A 230 5.06 -4.83 63.64
CA GLU A 230 4.30 -5.74 62.80
C GLU A 230 5.13 -6.98 62.39
N LEU A 231 6.43 -6.80 62.11
CA LEU A 231 7.26 -7.84 61.50
C LEU A 231 8.26 -8.51 62.48
N ASN A 232 8.68 -7.82 63.54
CA ASN A 232 9.59 -8.40 64.54
C ASN A 232 9.09 -9.71 65.20
N PRO A 233 7.77 -9.95 65.42
CA PRO A 233 7.28 -11.25 65.92
C PRO A 233 7.59 -12.48 65.05
N PHE A 234 8.03 -12.27 63.81
CA PHE A 234 8.39 -13.34 62.85
C PHE A 234 9.91 -13.47 62.64
N MET A 235 10.71 -12.54 63.18
CA MET A 235 12.17 -12.57 63.08
C MET A 235 12.79 -13.61 64.03
N PRO A 236 13.94 -14.23 63.70
CA PRO A 236 14.73 -14.11 62.46
C PRO A 236 14.28 -15.09 61.35
N ASP A 237 13.06 -15.64 61.44
CA ASP A 237 12.56 -16.70 60.56
C ASP A 237 11.56 -16.22 59.50
N LEU A 238 11.69 -14.93 59.13
CA LEU A 238 10.94 -14.25 58.09
C LEU A 238 11.83 -14.05 56.84
N GLY A 239 11.37 -14.54 55.69
CA GLY A 239 12.01 -14.35 54.40
C GLY A 239 11.25 -13.43 53.45
N VAL A 240 11.98 -12.61 52.70
CA VAL A 240 11.47 -11.95 51.48
C VAL A 240 11.35 -13.02 50.38
N ALA A 241 10.14 -13.33 49.93
CA ALA A 241 9.94 -14.29 48.85
C ALA A 241 10.02 -13.60 47.49
N ILE A 242 10.97 -14.01 46.64
CA ILE A 242 11.15 -13.52 45.28
C ILE A 242 10.77 -14.57 44.25
N TRP A 243 10.55 -14.11 43.02
CA TRP A 243 10.37 -14.93 41.83
C TRP A 243 11.32 -14.47 40.72
N THR A 244 11.83 -15.41 39.91
CA THR A 244 12.54 -15.09 38.67
C THR A 244 12.47 -16.22 37.64
N THR A 245 12.68 -15.88 36.37
CA THR A 245 12.88 -16.81 35.24
C THR A 245 14.34 -16.88 34.79
N THR A 246 15.25 -16.15 35.46
CA THR A 246 16.67 -16.06 35.12
C THR A 246 17.58 -16.31 36.34
N PRO A 247 17.67 -17.56 36.86
CA PRO A 247 18.52 -17.90 38.01
C PRO A 247 19.96 -17.40 37.93
N TRP A 248 20.56 -17.36 36.73
CA TRP A 248 21.89 -16.82 36.48
C TRP A 248 22.09 -15.34 36.89
N THR A 249 21.00 -14.56 37.08
CA THR A 249 21.07 -13.16 37.55
C THR A 249 21.21 -13.03 39.07
N ILE A 250 20.92 -14.08 39.84
CA ILE A 250 20.91 -14.04 41.31
C ILE A 250 22.26 -13.58 41.92
N PRO A 251 23.46 -13.99 41.43
CA PRO A 251 24.73 -13.42 41.92
C PRO A 251 24.83 -11.88 41.82
N GLY A 252 24.12 -11.27 40.86
CA GLY A 252 24.02 -9.82 40.69
C GLY A 252 22.95 -9.13 41.53
N ASN A 253 22.17 -9.86 42.35
CA ASN A 253 21.08 -9.29 43.14
C ASN A 253 21.59 -8.36 44.26
N LEU A 254 21.17 -7.09 44.21
CA LEU A 254 21.57 -6.04 45.15
C LEU A 254 20.41 -5.45 45.96
N ALA A 255 19.16 -5.69 45.57
CA ALA A 255 17.98 -5.26 46.32
C ALA A 255 16.76 -6.14 45.99
N VAL A 256 15.65 -5.93 46.71
CA VAL A 256 14.33 -6.43 46.30
C VAL A 256 13.35 -5.27 46.20
N ALA A 257 12.72 -5.14 45.03
CA ALA A 257 11.76 -4.08 44.74
C ALA A 257 10.33 -4.46 45.17
N VAL A 258 9.66 -3.50 45.83
CA VAL A 258 8.24 -3.56 46.24
C VAL A 258 7.46 -2.39 45.62
N ASN A 259 6.14 -2.56 45.42
CA ASN A 259 5.26 -1.51 44.94
C ASN A 259 4.69 -0.67 46.12
N PRO A 260 4.76 0.68 46.08
CA PRO A 260 4.25 1.54 47.16
C PRO A 260 2.79 1.30 47.59
N GLY A 261 1.88 1.07 46.63
CA GLY A 261 0.44 1.02 46.88
C GLY A 261 -0.05 -0.35 47.34
N LEU A 262 0.65 -1.43 46.97
CA LEU A 262 0.27 -2.79 47.31
C LEU A 262 0.34 -3.04 48.83
N THR A 263 -0.55 -3.92 49.30
CA THR A 263 -0.43 -4.54 50.61
C THR A 263 0.43 -5.79 50.49
N TYR A 264 1.35 -5.96 51.43
CA TYR A 264 2.19 -7.12 51.60
C TYR A 264 1.79 -7.87 52.86
N ALA A 265 1.98 -9.19 52.82
CA ALA A 265 1.45 -10.12 53.79
C ALA A 265 2.55 -11.06 54.29
N VAL A 266 2.66 -11.18 55.61
CA VAL A 266 3.42 -12.27 56.23
C VAL A 266 2.52 -13.50 56.24
N VAL A 267 2.98 -14.58 55.60
CA VAL A 267 2.31 -15.88 55.57
C VAL A 267 3.19 -16.96 56.19
N GLU A 268 2.59 -17.82 57.00
CA GLU A 268 3.20 -19.03 57.54
C GLU A 268 3.13 -20.17 56.52
N THR A 269 4.21 -20.95 56.46
CA THR A 269 4.46 -22.00 55.45
C THR A 269 4.46 -23.40 56.08
N PRO A 270 4.07 -24.46 55.35
CA PRO A 270 3.89 -25.79 55.93
C PRO A 270 5.22 -26.50 56.25
N TRP A 271 6.33 -26.14 55.61
CA TRP A 271 7.65 -26.70 55.94
C TRP A 271 8.22 -26.19 57.27
N GLY A 272 7.56 -25.22 57.92
CA GLY A 272 7.83 -24.87 59.31
C GLY A 272 7.41 -25.95 60.33
N GLU A 273 6.60 -26.93 59.92
CA GLU A 273 6.33 -28.14 60.71
C GLU A 273 7.37 -29.21 60.38
N ALA A 274 8.30 -29.47 61.31
CA ALA A 274 9.36 -30.45 61.11
C ALA A 274 8.77 -31.89 60.97
N PRO A 275 9.03 -32.61 59.86
CA PRO A 275 8.42 -33.91 59.61
C PRO A 275 9.01 -35.00 60.53
N THR A 276 8.34 -35.25 61.66
CA THR A 276 8.64 -36.41 62.48
C THR A 276 8.26 -37.71 61.75
N SER A 277 9.22 -38.65 61.72
CA SER A 277 9.11 -40.03 61.23
C SER A 277 9.33 -40.31 59.73
N LYS A 278 10.54 -40.84 59.45
CA LYS A 278 10.82 -42.05 58.64
C LYS A 278 9.97 -42.31 57.37
N THR A 279 10.45 -41.82 56.24
CA THR A 279 10.25 -42.47 54.93
C THR A 279 11.58 -42.63 54.20
N ARG A 280 11.96 -43.87 53.87
CA ARG A 280 13.19 -44.18 53.11
C ARG A 280 12.91 -44.13 51.61
N SER A 281 13.59 -43.25 50.88
CA SER A 281 13.84 -43.45 49.45
C SER A 281 15.16 -44.20 49.24
N LYS A 282 15.17 -45.13 48.28
CA LYS A 282 16.38 -45.66 47.64
C LYS A 282 16.57 -44.81 46.37
N GLY A 283 17.76 -44.38 45.92
CA GLY A 283 19.12 -44.61 46.42
C GLY A 283 20.04 -45.11 45.30
N PHE A 284 21.11 -44.38 44.97
CA PHE A 284 22.19 -44.79 44.06
C PHE A 284 23.47 -43.97 44.34
N GLY A 285 24.65 -44.53 44.02
CA GLY A 285 25.96 -43.90 44.21
C GLY A 285 26.80 -44.52 45.34
N LYS A 286 28.10 -44.69 45.12
CA LYS A 286 29.06 -45.26 46.09
C LYS A 286 30.30 -44.38 46.23
N GLY A 287 30.66 -44.08 47.47
CA GLY A 287 32.02 -44.26 47.99
C GLY A 287 33.07 -43.17 47.75
N SER A 288 33.35 -42.41 48.81
CA SER A 288 34.73 -42.19 49.28
C SER A 288 34.70 -41.87 50.77
N ASP A 289 35.48 -42.58 51.58
CA ASP A 289 35.52 -42.39 53.03
C ASP A 289 36.43 -41.21 53.41
N ALA A 290 35.80 -40.07 53.71
CA ALA A 290 36.40 -38.92 54.38
C ALA A 290 35.32 -38.27 55.25
N GLU A 291 35.61 -37.97 56.52
CA GLU A 291 34.67 -37.31 57.42
C GLU A 291 34.46 -35.85 57.01
N PRO A 292 33.24 -35.41 56.66
CA PRO A 292 32.95 -34.00 56.46
C PRO A 292 32.67 -33.35 57.82
N GLU A 293 33.35 -32.25 58.12
CA GLU A 293 33.00 -31.39 59.25
C GLU A 293 31.56 -30.87 59.11
N SER A 294 30.93 -30.54 60.25
CA SER A 294 29.49 -30.27 60.35
C SER A 294 29.04 -29.04 59.57
N THR A 295 28.64 -29.23 58.32
CA THR A 295 27.96 -28.24 57.49
C THR A 295 26.45 -28.39 57.65
N GLY A 296 25.86 -27.50 58.46
CA GLY A 296 24.41 -27.44 58.63
C GLY A 296 23.74 -27.02 57.33
N LYS A 297 22.93 -27.90 56.73
CA LYS A 297 22.09 -27.54 55.57
C LYS A 297 21.12 -26.43 55.97
N GLY A 298 21.01 -25.40 55.14
CA GLY A 298 20.10 -24.30 55.41
C GLY A 298 18.64 -24.77 55.42
N THR A 299 17.82 -24.17 56.28
CA THR A 299 16.37 -24.37 56.28
C THR A 299 15.67 -23.15 55.71
N LEU A 300 14.64 -23.40 54.90
CA LEU A 300 13.71 -22.37 54.46
C LEU A 300 13.06 -21.67 55.68
N PRO A 301 12.77 -20.37 55.60
CA PRO A 301 12.08 -19.65 56.68
C PRO A 301 10.64 -20.12 56.85
N LYS A 302 10.15 -20.19 58.10
CA LYS A 302 8.76 -20.54 58.45
C LYS A 302 7.75 -19.47 58.04
N TYR A 303 8.18 -18.22 57.94
CA TYR A 303 7.36 -17.11 57.49
C TYR A 303 7.95 -16.52 56.22
N ILE A 304 7.11 -16.18 55.24
CA ILE A 304 7.53 -15.45 54.05
C ILE A 304 6.65 -14.21 53.84
N LEU A 305 7.26 -13.18 53.27
CA LEU A 305 6.62 -11.94 52.85
C LEU A 305 6.29 -12.03 51.35
N VAL A 306 5.01 -11.89 51.02
CA VAL A 306 4.44 -11.94 49.66
C VAL A 306 3.44 -10.79 49.47
N ALA A 307 3.09 -10.42 48.24
CA ALA A 307 1.99 -9.47 48.03
C ALA A 307 0.64 -10.14 48.42
N GLU A 308 -0.22 -9.42 49.13
CA GLU A 308 -1.48 -9.95 49.67
C GLU A 308 -2.39 -10.52 48.57
N GLY A 309 -2.55 -9.78 47.47
CA GLY A 309 -3.32 -10.20 46.30
C GLY A 309 -2.73 -11.39 45.53
N ALA A 310 -1.48 -11.78 45.78
CA ALA A 310 -0.84 -12.94 45.16
C ALA A 310 -1.05 -14.25 45.94
N ILE A 311 -1.48 -14.20 47.22
CA ILE A 311 -1.54 -15.38 48.12
C ILE A 311 -2.32 -16.55 47.50
N ALA A 312 -3.50 -16.29 46.92
CA ALA A 312 -4.35 -17.34 46.36
C ALA A 312 -3.68 -18.07 45.19
N ARG A 313 -3.11 -17.30 44.24
CA ARG A 313 -2.34 -17.84 43.09
C ARG A 313 -1.08 -18.57 43.57
N LEU A 314 -0.36 -18.03 44.54
CA LEU A 314 0.84 -18.66 45.11
C LEU A 314 0.53 -19.99 45.82
N CYS A 315 -0.64 -20.15 46.45
CA CYS A 315 -1.03 -21.45 47.03
C CYS A 315 -1.17 -22.53 45.95
N GLU A 316 -1.73 -22.18 44.80
CA GLU A 316 -1.88 -23.08 43.64
C GLU A 316 -0.53 -23.33 42.95
N GLU A 317 0.20 -22.27 42.57
CA GLU A 317 1.49 -22.36 41.89
C GLU A 317 2.57 -23.08 42.70
N LEU A 318 2.61 -22.90 44.02
CA LEU A 318 3.58 -23.55 44.89
C LEU A 318 3.10 -24.91 45.41
N GLU A 319 1.81 -25.27 45.24
CA GLU A 319 1.16 -26.48 45.77
C GLU A 319 1.20 -26.57 47.30
N ILE A 320 1.02 -25.43 47.99
CA ILE A 320 1.10 -25.31 49.46
C ILE A 320 -0.03 -24.45 50.03
N LYS A 321 -0.34 -24.63 51.32
CA LYS A 321 -1.20 -23.71 52.06
C LYS A 321 -0.38 -22.59 52.70
N LEU A 322 -0.55 -21.36 52.23
CA LEU A 322 -0.02 -20.16 52.88
C LEU A 322 -1.06 -19.61 53.88
N THR A 323 -0.66 -19.38 55.14
CA THR A 323 -1.59 -18.90 56.18
C THR A 323 -1.21 -17.49 56.64
N LEU A 324 -2.05 -16.50 56.32
CA LEU A 324 -1.86 -15.09 56.68
C LEU A 324 -1.68 -14.89 58.20
N LYS A 325 -0.72 -14.04 58.58
CA LYS A 325 -0.41 -13.67 59.97
C LYS A 325 -0.44 -12.16 60.24
N ALA A 326 0.09 -11.35 59.32
CA ALA A 326 0.16 -9.90 59.42
C ALA A 326 0.15 -9.27 58.01
N THR A 327 -0.21 -7.98 57.93
CA THR A 327 -0.15 -7.18 56.71
C THR A 327 0.52 -5.82 56.95
N VAL A 328 1.22 -5.33 55.93
CA VAL A 328 1.92 -4.03 55.89
C VAL A 328 1.77 -3.40 54.50
N LYS A 329 1.98 -2.09 54.33
CA LYS A 329 2.03 -1.49 52.97
C LYS A 329 3.45 -1.52 52.41
N GLY A 330 3.55 -1.62 51.08
CA GLY A 330 4.84 -1.70 50.39
C GLY A 330 5.76 -0.51 50.68
N LYS A 331 5.19 0.69 50.80
CA LYS A 331 5.92 1.90 51.23
C LYS A 331 6.57 1.80 52.60
N ASP A 332 6.07 0.96 53.50
CA ASP A 332 6.58 0.85 54.86
C ASP A 332 7.69 -0.20 54.97
N LEU A 333 7.95 -0.98 53.90
CA LEU A 333 9.05 -1.94 53.81
C LEU A 333 10.39 -1.33 53.35
N GLU A 334 10.40 -0.06 52.93
CA GLU A 334 11.60 0.62 52.42
C GLU A 334 12.73 0.64 53.47
N HIS A 335 13.96 0.31 53.07
CA HIS A 335 15.13 0.20 53.96
C HIS A 335 15.08 -0.92 55.03
N CYS A 336 14.10 -1.84 55.01
CA CYS A 336 14.32 -3.18 55.57
C CYS A 336 15.47 -3.87 54.79
N THR A 337 16.17 -4.83 55.39
CA THR A 337 17.28 -5.53 54.71
C THR A 337 17.21 -7.05 54.86
N TYR A 338 17.82 -7.75 53.90
CA TYR A 338 17.90 -9.20 53.86
C TYR A 338 19.33 -9.67 53.59
N GLN A 339 19.63 -10.88 54.09
CA GLN A 339 20.86 -11.59 53.77
C GLN A 339 20.73 -12.25 52.39
N HIS A 340 21.66 -11.94 51.49
CA HIS A 340 21.75 -12.63 50.21
C HIS A 340 22.13 -14.12 50.42
N PRO A 341 21.40 -15.09 49.84
CA PRO A 341 21.53 -16.50 50.23
C PRO A 341 22.83 -17.18 49.80
N LEU A 342 23.51 -16.66 48.76
CA LEU A 342 24.72 -17.28 48.18
C LEU A 342 26.02 -16.50 48.42
N PHE A 343 25.95 -15.31 49.04
CA PHE A 343 27.08 -14.41 49.22
C PHE A 343 26.95 -13.71 50.57
N ASN A 344 28.06 -13.39 51.23
CA ASN A 344 28.04 -12.58 52.45
C ASN A 344 27.79 -11.09 52.13
N ARG A 345 26.55 -10.78 51.73
CA ARG A 345 26.06 -9.47 51.33
C ARG A 345 24.69 -9.24 51.95
N GLU A 346 24.57 -8.15 52.71
CA GLU A 346 23.29 -7.59 53.12
C GLU A 346 22.79 -6.65 52.00
N SER A 347 21.49 -6.69 51.72
CA SER A 347 20.84 -5.95 50.62
C SER A 347 19.52 -5.31 51.09
N PRO A 348 19.18 -4.09 50.66
CA PRO A 348 17.94 -3.42 51.04
C PRO A 348 16.70 -3.89 50.26
N VAL A 349 15.54 -3.73 50.87
CA VAL A 349 14.24 -3.64 50.21
C VAL A 349 14.04 -2.18 49.75
N VAL A 350 13.63 -2.00 48.49
CA VAL A 350 13.60 -0.71 47.79
C VAL A 350 12.27 -0.46 47.10
N MET A 351 11.92 0.81 46.87
CA MET A 351 10.70 1.17 46.16
C MET A 351 10.92 1.00 44.66
N GLY A 352 10.17 0.08 44.05
CA GLY A 352 10.14 -0.14 42.61
C GLY A 352 9.22 0.86 41.90
N GLY A 353 8.24 0.32 41.18
CA GLY A 353 7.19 1.05 40.50
C GLY A 353 6.12 0.08 40.02
N ASP A 354 5.30 0.49 39.05
CA ASP A 354 4.14 -0.27 38.60
C ASP A 354 4.48 -1.54 37.80
N TYR A 355 5.76 -1.76 37.47
CA TYR A 355 6.27 -3.05 36.97
C TYR A 355 6.22 -4.17 38.04
N VAL A 356 6.10 -3.82 39.32
CA VAL A 356 5.89 -4.76 40.43
C VAL A 356 4.39 -4.94 40.66
N THR A 357 3.82 -6.04 40.16
CA THR A 357 2.37 -6.34 40.20
C THR A 357 2.05 -7.61 41.00
N THR A 358 0.76 -7.88 41.21
CA THR A 358 0.27 -9.15 41.78
C THR A 358 0.00 -10.24 40.74
N GLU A 359 0.14 -9.93 39.44
CA GLU A 359 -0.31 -10.83 38.35
C GLU A 359 0.63 -12.01 38.11
N SER A 360 1.92 -11.86 38.43
CA SER A 360 2.93 -12.93 38.31
C SER A 360 3.90 -12.94 39.50
N GLY A 361 4.57 -14.07 39.72
CA GLY A 361 5.53 -14.23 40.81
C GLY A 361 4.96 -13.96 42.20
N THR A 362 5.78 -13.44 43.11
CA THR A 362 5.42 -13.17 44.52
C THR A 362 4.89 -11.76 44.78
N GLY A 363 5.00 -10.86 43.80
CA GLY A 363 4.85 -9.41 43.98
C GLY A 363 6.03 -8.72 44.65
N LEU A 364 7.16 -9.42 44.86
CA LEU A 364 8.45 -8.83 45.22
C LEU A 364 9.49 -9.25 44.19
N VAL A 365 10.11 -8.28 43.52
CA VAL A 365 11.01 -8.53 42.38
C VAL A 365 12.46 -8.43 42.85
N HIS A 366 13.26 -9.47 42.61
CA HIS A 366 14.70 -9.38 42.89
C HIS A 366 15.34 -8.41 41.89
N THR A 367 16.16 -7.48 42.37
CA THR A 367 16.76 -6.43 41.55
C THR A 367 18.26 -6.64 41.38
N ALA A 368 18.69 -6.75 40.13
CA ALA A 368 20.07 -6.89 39.69
C ALA A 368 20.42 -5.80 38.67
N PRO A 369 20.91 -4.61 39.09
CA PRO A 369 21.09 -3.43 38.22
C PRO A 369 21.98 -3.61 36.98
N GLY A 370 22.79 -4.67 36.90
CA GLY A 370 23.53 -5.05 35.70
C GLY A 370 22.72 -5.81 34.63
N HIS A 371 21.49 -6.23 34.93
CA HIS A 371 20.75 -7.25 34.16
C HIS A 371 19.25 -6.96 33.93
N GLY A 372 18.77 -5.74 34.22
CA GLY A 372 17.41 -5.30 33.89
C GLY A 372 17.32 -3.79 33.77
N GLN A 373 16.41 -3.28 32.92
CA GLN A 373 16.26 -1.85 32.70
C GLN A 373 15.62 -1.14 33.90
N ASP A 374 14.49 -1.66 34.40
CA ASP A 374 13.85 -1.14 35.62
C ASP A 374 14.76 -1.31 36.85
N ASP A 375 15.45 -2.45 36.94
CA ASP A 375 16.48 -2.71 37.95
C ASP A 375 17.61 -1.69 37.95
N PHE A 376 18.02 -1.20 36.77
CA PHE A 376 19.00 -0.12 36.64
C PHE A 376 18.43 1.23 37.05
N ILE A 377 17.18 1.54 36.68
CA ILE A 377 16.51 2.80 37.05
C ILE A 377 16.30 2.89 38.57
N VAL A 378 15.82 1.81 39.20
CA VAL A 378 15.69 1.70 40.66
C VAL A 378 17.08 1.64 41.31
N GLY A 379 18.04 0.93 40.71
CA GLY A 379 19.43 0.94 41.13
C GLY A 379 20.02 2.34 41.21
N GLN A 380 19.85 3.17 40.17
CA GLN A 380 20.27 4.57 40.19
C GLN A 380 19.56 5.39 41.27
N ARG A 381 18.25 5.21 41.46
CA ARG A 381 17.45 5.91 42.49
C ARG A 381 18.03 5.71 43.90
N TYR A 382 18.54 4.52 44.20
CA TYR A 382 19.13 4.16 45.51
C TYR A 382 20.66 4.14 45.54
N GLY A 383 21.34 4.58 44.47
CA GLY A 383 22.80 4.59 44.40
C GLY A 383 23.45 3.20 44.39
N LEU A 384 22.72 2.15 44.00
CA LEU A 384 23.23 0.78 43.95
C LEU A 384 24.27 0.64 42.80
N PRO A 385 25.39 -0.08 43.01
CA PRO A 385 26.39 -0.29 41.97
C PRO A 385 25.85 -1.16 40.82
N VAL A 386 26.32 -0.89 39.60
CA VAL A 386 25.89 -1.62 38.38
C VAL A 386 26.62 -2.96 38.28
N LEU A 387 26.29 -3.89 39.18
CA LEU A 387 26.95 -5.20 39.30
C LEU A 387 26.56 -6.12 38.13
N SER A 388 27.49 -6.32 37.21
CA SER A 388 27.34 -7.14 35.99
C SER A 388 28.33 -8.31 35.99
N PRO A 389 28.05 -9.42 36.70
CA PRO A 389 28.95 -10.57 36.82
C PRO A 389 29.09 -11.44 35.55
N VAL A 390 28.86 -10.91 34.34
CA VAL A 390 28.85 -11.68 33.07
C VAL A 390 29.81 -11.05 32.04
N ASN A 391 30.57 -11.87 31.32
CA ASN A 391 31.49 -11.45 30.25
C ASN A 391 30.79 -11.33 28.86
N ASP A 392 31.55 -10.92 27.84
CA ASP A 392 31.04 -10.73 26.48
C ASP A 392 30.53 -12.01 25.79
N ALA A 393 31.01 -13.18 26.22
CA ALA A 393 30.62 -14.50 25.71
C ALA A 393 29.49 -15.17 26.53
N GLY A 394 29.00 -14.50 27.58
CA GLY A 394 27.97 -15.03 28.48
C GLY A 394 28.51 -15.93 29.60
N ASP A 395 29.81 -15.94 29.86
CA ASP A 395 30.38 -16.67 31.01
C ASP A 395 30.43 -15.77 32.24
N LEU A 396 30.13 -16.34 33.41
CA LEU A 396 30.19 -15.66 34.69
C LEU A 396 31.64 -15.29 35.05
N THR A 397 31.84 -14.07 35.54
CA THR A 397 33.16 -13.54 35.91
C THR A 397 33.50 -13.87 37.36
N GLN A 398 34.70 -13.48 37.83
CA GLN A 398 35.12 -13.61 39.22
C GLN A 398 34.16 -12.90 40.22
N LEU A 399 33.36 -11.94 39.75
CA LEU A 399 32.30 -11.29 40.55
C LEU A 399 31.17 -12.26 40.94
N ALA A 400 31.06 -13.43 40.28
CA ALA A 400 30.14 -14.50 40.62
C ALA A 400 30.69 -15.53 41.62
N GLY A 401 31.88 -15.32 42.20
CA GLY A 401 32.47 -16.22 43.20
C GLY A 401 32.57 -17.67 42.71
N LYS A 402 31.93 -18.62 43.41
CA LYS A 402 32.00 -20.07 43.09
C LYS A 402 31.45 -20.46 41.71
N PHE A 403 30.76 -19.56 41.02
CA PHE A 403 30.16 -19.80 39.70
C PHE A 403 31.00 -19.26 38.52
N ALA A 404 32.16 -18.67 38.77
CA ALA A 404 33.01 -18.08 37.74
C ALA A 404 33.41 -19.13 36.66
N GLY A 405 33.23 -18.78 35.39
CA GLY A 405 33.48 -19.64 34.23
C GLY A 405 32.26 -20.43 33.71
N LEU A 406 31.16 -20.50 34.45
CA LEU A 406 29.91 -21.11 33.96
C LEU A 406 29.17 -20.16 33.00
N ASN A 407 28.51 -20.71 31.97
CA ASN A 407 27.84 -19.94 30.92
C ASN A 407 26.32 -19.80 31.18
N VAL A 408 25.81 -18.58 31.09
CA VAL A 408 24.41 -18.23 31.39
C VAL A 408 23.38 -18.88 30.44
N LEU A 409 23.83 -19.37 29.28
CA LEU A 409 22.99 -20.08 28.30
C LEU A 409 23.15 -21.63 28.37
N LYS A 410 23.78 -22.17 29.43
CA LYS A 410 24.05 -23.61 29.57
C LYS A 410 23.91 -24.13 31.00
N ASP A 411 24.87 -23.82 31.86
CA ASP A 411 25.21 -24.57 33.08
C ASP A 411 25.20 -23.69 34.34
N ALA A 412 25.25 -22.37 34.20
CA ALA A 412 25.10 -21.45 35.32
C ALA A 412 23.73 -21.57 36.03
N ASN A 413 22.63 -21.74 35.26
CA ASN A 413 21.29 -21.89 35.83
C ASN A 413 21.20 -23.11 36.78
N PRO A 414 21.47 -24.37 36.34
CA PRO A 414 21.47 -25.54 37.22
C PRO A 414 22.35 -25.37 38.48
N ALA A 415 23.59 -24.89 38.33
CA ALA A 415 24.53 -24.74 39.44
C ALA A 415 24.06 -23.72 40.51
N ILE A 416 23.38 -22.64 40.09
CA ILE A 416 22.83 -21.64 41.01
C ILE A 416 21.56 -22.16 41.70
N ILE A 417 20.72 -22.92 41.00
CA ILE A 417 19.53 -23.57 41.59
C ILE A 417 19.95 -24.61 42.64
N GLU A 418 20.97 -25.42 42.33
CA GLU A 418 21.56 -26.37 43.27
C GLU A 418 22.08 -25.65 44.52
N ALA A 419 22.87 -24.58 44.34
CA ALA A 419 23.39 -23.80 45.46
C ALA A 419 22.30 -23.10 46.30
N LEU A 420 21.19 -22.65 45.69
CA LEU A 420 20.03 -22.12 46.43
C LEU A 420 19.30 -23.23 47.21
N THR A 421 19.38 -24.47 46.74
CA THR A 421 18.87 -25.65 47.45
C THR A 421 19.77 -26.03 48.64
N GLU A 422 21.10 -26.01 48.45
CA GLU A 422 22.09 -26.20 49.54
C GLU A 422 21.92 -25.17 50.66
N ALA A 423 21.71 -23.91 50.29
CA ALA A 423 21.52 -22.78 51.20
C ALA A 423 20.15 -22.76 51.90
N GLY A 424 19.22 -23.66 51.54
CA GLY A 424 17.86 -23.65 52.07
C GLY A 424 17.04 -22.43 51.65
N ALA A 425 17.33 -21.85 50.48
CA ALA A 425 16.69 -20.63 49.96
C ALA A 425 15.72 -20.90 48.80
N LEU A 426 15.80 -22.05 48.12
CA LEU A 426 14.88 -22.42 47.04
C LEU A 426 13.54 -22.95 47.59
N ILE A 427 12.43 -22.32 47.25
CA ILE A 427 11.07 -22.78 47.57
C ILE A 427 10.59 -23.81 46.52
N LYS A 428 10.67 -23.45 45.23
CA LYS A 428 10.22 -24.27 44.10
C LYS A 428 10.99 -23.93 42.83
N GLN A 429 11.23 -24.92 41.99
CA GLN A 429 11.64 -24.77 40.59
C GLN A 429 10.52 -25.31 39.69
N SER A 430 10.24 -24.64 38.58
CA SER A 430 9.30 -25.10 37.56
C SER A 430 9.69 -24.60 36.14
N PRO A 431 9.41 -25.38 35.08
CA PRO A 431 9.56 -24.89 33.71
C PRO A 431 8.50 -23.83 33.42
N TYR A 432 8.91 -22.68 32.89
CA TYR A 432 8.01 -21.56 32.56
C TYR A 432 8.09 -21.21 31.08
N VAL A 433 6.96 -21.34 30.37
CA VAL A 433 6.87 -21.14 28.91
C VAL A 433 6.37 -19.73 28.60
N HIS A 434 7.16 -18.93 27.88
CA HIS A 434 6.84 -17.53 27.59
C HIS A 434 7.53 -17.01 26.31
N LYS A 435 7.34 -15.73 26.00
CA LYS A 435 8.02 -15.05 24.88
C LYS A 435 9.31 -14.42 25.39
N TYR A 436 10.44 -14.85 24.86
CA TYR A 436 11.78 -14.41 25.28
C TYR A 436 12.55 -13.81 24.10
N PRO A 437 13.38 -12.76 24.28
CA PRO A 437 14.13 -12.14 23.20
C PRO A 437 15.30 -13.01 22.71
N TYR A 438 15.29 -13.34 21.42
CA TYR A 438 16.33 -14.09 20.71
C TYR A 438 17.07 -13.18 19.72
N ASP A 439 18.36 -13.46 19.54
CA ASP A 439 19.18 -12.89 18.45
C ASP A 439 18.57 -13.34 17.12
N TRP A 440 18.04 -12.39 16.35
CA TRP A 440 17.32 -12.66 15.11
C TRP A 440 18.15 -13.35 14.03
N ARG A 441 19.48 -13.39 14.17
CA ARG A 441 20.41 -13.96 13.20
C ARG A 441 20.90 -15.33 13.64
N THR A 442 21.29 -15.50 14.91
CA THR A 442 21.81 -16.79 15.43
C THR A 442 20.72 -17.70 15.98
N LYS A 443 19.50 -17.19 16.20
CA LYS A 443 18.36 -17.87 16.81
C LYS A 443 18.70 -18.47 18.20
N LYS A 444 19.48 -17.73 18.99
CA LYS A 444 19.79 -18.05 20.39
C LYS A 444 19.23 -16.97 21.34
N PRO A 445 18.94 -17.30 22.61
CA PRO A 445 18.50 -16.30 23.58
C PRO A 445 19.52 -15.17 23.74
N THR A 446 19.03 -13.95 23.88
CA THR A 446 19.83 -12.79 24.33
C THR A 446 19.86 -12.72 25.86
N ILE A 447 20.62 -11.79 26.43
CA ILE A 447 20.55 -11.42 27.84
C ILE A 447 20.52 -9.89 27.97
N PHE A 448 20.02 -9.37 29.08
CA PHE A 448 20.38 -8.00 29.49
C PHE A 448 21.73 -8.03 30.20
N ARG A 449 22.63 -7.13 29.79
CA ARG A 449 23.97 -7.00 30.40
C ARG A 449 24.42 -5.55 30.35
N ALA A 450 24.87 -5.03 31.50
CA ALA A 450 25.52 -3.74 31.55
C ALA A 450 26.92 -3.80 30.94
N THR A 451 27.17 -2.91 29.97
CA THR A 451 28.42 -2.71 29.26
C THR A 451 28.64 -1.22 29.02
N GLU A 452 29.90 -0.78 28.90
CA GLU A 452 30.23 0.60 28.55
C GLU A 452 29.89 0.84 27.06
N GLN A 453 28.89 1.68 26.78
CA GLN A 453 28.40 1.97 25.42
C GLN A 453 28.26 3.48 25.20
N TRP A 454 28.15 3.88 23.94
CA TRP A 454 27.84 5.25 23.52
C TRP A 454 26.34 5.42 23.29
N PHE A 455 25.78 6.47 23.87
CA PHE A 455 24.37 6.80 23.80
C PHE A 455 24.15 8.21 23.27
N ALA A 456 23.18 8.37 22.38
CA ALA A 456 22.58 9.67 22.08
C ALA A 456 21.37 9.87 23.00
N SER A 457 21.41 10.90 23.85
CA SER A 457 20.35 11.25 24.80
C SER A 457 19.25 12.03 24.08
N VAL A 458 18.16 11.34 23.74
CA VAL A 458 16.96 11.93 23.11
C VAL A 458 16.26 12.87 24.10
N ASP A 459 16.30 12.52 25.39
CA ASP A 459 15.74 13.29 26.50
C ASP A 459 16.07 14.79 26.45
N LYS A 460 17.34 15.13 26.14
CA LYS A 460 17.86 16.51 26.09
C LYS A 460 17.31 17.39 24.96
N PHE A 461 16.65 16.82 23.96
CA PHE A 461 16.07 17.55 22.83
C PHE A 461 14.68 17.02 22.43
N ARG A 462 14.01 16.26 23.32
CA ARG A 462 12.72 15.61 23.05
C ARG A 462 11.65 16.63 22.67
N GLU A 463 11.55 17.75 23.39
CA GLU A 463 10.53 18.78 23.16
C GLU A 463 10.64 19.33 21.73
N THR A 464 11.84 19.77 21.31
CA THR A 464 12.11 20.23 19.94
C THR A 464 11.87 19.14 18.88
N ALA A 465 12.07 17.86 19.21
CA ALA A 465 11.75 16.76 18.30
C ALA A 465 10.23 16.55 18.13
N LEU A 466 9.44 16.80 19.18
CA LEU A 466 7.97 16.75 19.13
C LEU A 466 7.38 17.98 18.40
N GLU A 467 7.95 19.17 18.62
CA GLU A 467 7.64 20.38 17.85
C GLU A 467 7.92 20.18 16.35
N ALA A 468 9.07 19.58 16.02
CA ALA A 468 9.42 19.23 14.65
C ALA A 468 8.45 18.22 14.02
N ILE A 469 8.01 17.19 14.75
CA ILE A 469 6.98 16.24 14.26
C ILE A 469 5.67 16.97 13.92
N ALA A 470 5.21 17.89 14.77
CA ALA A 470 3.97 18.64 14.56
C ALA A 470 4.03 19.60 13.36
N SER A 471 5.23 19.96 12.89
CA SER A 471 5.43 20.77 11.66
C SER A 471 5.35 19.98 10.35
N VAL A 472 5.34 18.65 10.41
CA VAL A 472 5.44 17.77 9.23
C VAL A 472 4.06 17.31 8.77
N LYS A 473 3.84 17.29 7.45
CA LYS A 473 2.62 16.70 6.86
C LYS A 473 2.72 15.18 6.81
N TRP A 474 2.09 14.50 7.77
CA TRP A 474 1.99 13.04 7.83
C TRP A 474 0.85 12.49 6.95
N ILE A 475 1.17 11.51 6.10
CA ILE A 475 0.21 10.88 5.17
C ILE A 475 0.32 9.35 5.28
N PRO A 476 -0.72 8.64 5.80
CA PRO A 476 -1.89 9.18 6.49
C PRO A 476 -1.50 9.87 7.82
N SER A 477 -2.39 10.72 8.34
CA SER A 477 -2.17 11.49 9.58
C SER A 477 -1.98 10.63 10.83
N SER A 478 -2.40 9.35 10.80
CA SER A 478 -2.11 8.38 11.87
C SER A 478 -0.61 8.08 12.05
N GLY A 479 0.25 8.41 11.07
CA GLY A 479 1.70 8.33 11.20
C GLY A 479 2.27 9.28 12.26
N GLU A 480 1.66 10.47 12.42
CA GLU A 480 2.05 11.46 13.44
C GLU A 480 1.95 10.88 14.85
N ASN A 481 0.79 10.34 15.21
CA ASN A 481 0.56 9.67 16.49
C ASN A 481 1.57 8.54 16.73
N ARG A 482 1.89 7.77 15.67
CA ARG A 482 2.81 6.62 15.74
C ARG A 482 4.25 7.05 16.04
N ILE A 483 4.77 8.12 15.44
CA ILE A 483 6.13 8.60 15.74
C ILE A 483 6.17 9.42 17.05
N THR A 484 5.13 10.20 17.34
CA THR A 484 5.02 11.02 18.56
C THR A 484 5.15 10.17 19.82
N SER A 485 4.36 9.09 19.98
CA SER A 485 4.47 8.21 21.16
C SER A 485 5.87 7.59 21.28
N MET A 486 6.48 7.20 20.16
CA MET A 486 7.81 6.57 20.12
C MET A 486 8.98 7.55 20.39
N VAL A 487 8.75 8.86 20.31
CA VAL A 487 9.71 9.89 20.72
C VAL A 487 9.44 10.37 22.15
N GLN A 488 8.17 10.39 22.59
CA GLN A 488 7.79 10.70 23.97
C GLN A 488 8.42 9.73 24.99
N GLU A 489 8.33 8.42 24.75
CA GLU A 489 8.81 7.38 25.67
C GLU A 489 10.34 7.17 25.62
N ARG A 490 11.03 7.68 24.59
CA ARG A 490 12.45 7.39 24.36
C ARG A 490 13.37 8.32 25.15
N SER A 491 14.21 7.76 26.00
CA SER A 491 15.23 8.48 26.79
C SER A 491 16.58 8.52 26.07
N ASP A 492 17.10 7.35 25.68
CA ASP A 492 18.40 7.19 25.02
C ASP A 492 18.31 6.35 23.74
N TRP A 493 19.36 6.43 22.93
CA TRP A 493 19.63 5.55 21.80
C TRP A 493 21.06 5.03 21.90
N CYS A 494 21.25 3.72 22.09
CA CYS A 494 22.58 3.09 22.04
C CYS A 494 23.11 3.13 20.59
N ILE A 495 24.09 3.97 20.32
CA ILE A 495 24.66 4.20 18.98
C ILE A 495 25.94 3.40 18.72
N SER A 496 26.56 2.76 19.71
CA SER A 496 27.73 1.88 19.51
C SER A 496 27.34 0.44 19.17
N ARG A 497 28.19 -0.24 18.39
CA ARG A 497 28.14 -1.68 18.08
C ARG A 497 29.56 -2.25 18.02
N GLN A 498 29.74 -3.49 18.51
CA GLN A 498 31.06 -4.13 18.61
C GLN A 498 31.40 -4.91 17.32
N ARG A 499 31.42 -4.21 16.17
CA ARG A 499 31.64 -4.79 14.83
C ARG A 499 32.87 -4.21 14.14
N SER A 500 33.26 -4.80 13.01
CA SER A 500 34.29 -4.22 12.12
C SER A 500 33.71 -3.50 10.91
N TRP A 501 32.50 -3.86 10.46
CA TRP A 501 31.87 -3.28 9.26
C TRP A 501 30.81 -2.25 9.63
N GLY A 502 31.00 -1.01 9.16
CA GLY A 502 30.32 0.21 9.62
C GLY A 502 31.31 1.33 9.92
N LEU A 503 30.81 2.55 10.09
CA LEU A 503 31.64 3.72 10.41
C LEU A 503 32.14 3.65 11.86
N PRO A 504 33.46 3.75 12.16
CA PRO A 504 33.98 3.75 13.52
C PRO A 504 33.58 5.01 14.32
N ILE A 505 33.38 4.86 15.63
CA ILE A 505 33.25 6.00 16.54
C ILE A 505 34.64 6.64 16.71
N PRO A 506 34.82 7.94 16.39
CA PRO A 506 36.14 8.59 16.24
C PRO A 506 36.74 8.99 17.60
N VAL A 507 36.89 8.03 18.52
CA VAL A 507 37.28 8.26 19.91
C VAL A 507 38.56 7.54 20.28
N PHE A 508 39.37 8.17 21.13
CA PHE A 508 40.54 7.58 21.75
C PHE A 508 40.31 7.46 23.26
N TYR A 509 40.84 6.41 23.87
CA TYR A 509 40.80 6.20 25.32
C TYR A 509 42.21 6.29 25.90
N HIS A 510 42.40 7.07 26.96
CA HIS A 510 43.65 7.02 27.72
C HIS A 510 43.81 5.64 28.37
N GLN A 511 44.99 5.02 28.28
CA GLN A 511 45.15 3.59 28.60
C GLN A 511 45.01 3.31 30.11
N GLU A 512 45.41 4.25 30.96
CA GLU A 512 45.33 4.11 32.43
C GLU A 512 43.95 4.51 32.97
N THR A 513 43.55 5.77 32.78
CA THR A 513 42.29 6.34 33.32
C THR A 513 41.04 5.89 32.58
N ARG A 514 41.18 5.36 31.35
CA ARG A 514 40.09 4.99 30.42
C ARG A 514 39.18 6.14 29.96
N GLU A 515 39.56 7.38 30.28
CA GLU A 515 38.83 8.58 29.86
C GLU A 515 38.84 8.71 28.33
N ALA A 516 37.72 9.21 27.79
CA ALA A 516 37.52 9.38 26.35
C ALA A 516 38.05 10.75 25.89
N LEU A 517 39.13 10.75 25.10
CA LEU A 517 39.56 11.91 24.34
C LEU A 517 38.67 12.03 23.10
N LEU A 518 37.69 12.95 23.19
CA LEU A 518 36.72 13.22 22.14
C LEU A 518 36.40 14.73 22.10
N THR A 519 37.26 15.49 21.43
CA THR A 519 37.21 16.96 21.31
C THR A 519 36.95 17.38 19.86
N GLU A 520 36.50 18.62 19.65
CA GLU A 520 36.33 19.23 18.32
C GLU A 520 37.56 19.05 17.43
N GLU A 521 38.75 19.33 17.97
CA GLU A 521 40.05 19.17 17.29
C GLU A 521 40.28 17.72 16.82
N THR A 522 40.03 16.72 17.68
CA THR A 522 40.18 15.30 17.31
C THR A 522 39.11 14.82 16.33
N ILE A 523 37.87 15.28 16.46
CA ILE A 523 36.76 14.87 15.59
C ILE A 523 36.95 15.47 14.19
N ALA A 524 37.33 16.75 14.09
CA ALA A 524 37.63 17.41 12.83
C ALA A 524 38.79 16.71 12.11
N HIS A 525 39.88 16.41 12.82
CA HIS A 525 41.03 15.72 12.20
C HIS A 525 40.67 14.32 11.68
N VAL A 526 39.94 13.51 12.46
CA VAL A 526 39.50 12.17 12.03
C VAL A 526 38.46 12.25 10.90
N LYS A 527 37.56 13.24 10.92
CA LYS A 527 36.62 13.53 9.81
C LYS A 527 37.37 13.77 8.50
N ASP A 528 38.43 14.58 8.54
CA ASP A 528 39.16 14.96 7.34
C ASP A 528 40.02 13.79 6.82
N ILE A 529 40.64 12.98 7.71
CA ILE A 529 41.27 11.69 7.34
C ILE A 529 40.24 10.75 6.68
N ILE A 530 39.05 10.61 7.24
CA ILE A 530 37.99 9.75 6.69
C ILE A 530 37.49 10.29 5.34
N ARG A 531 37.44 11.61 5.12
CA ARG A 531 37.10 12.19 3.81
C ARG A 531 38.15 11.88 2.74
N GLU A 532 39.43 11.86 3.10
CA GLU A 532 40.53 11.61 2.15
C GLU A 532 40.79 10.12 1.89
N GLN A 533 40.56 9.25 2.88
CA GLN A 533 41.03 7.85 2.86
C GLN A 533 39.92 6.81 3.15
N GLY A 534 38.70 7.25 3.47
CA GLY A 534 37.60 6.38 3.92
C GLY A 534 37.80 5.82 5.34
N SER A 535 36.76 5.23 5.92
CA SER A 535 36.82 4.71 7.29
C SER A 535 37.72 3.48 7.50
N ASP A 536 38.23 2.88 6.42
CA ASP A 536 39.31 1.88 6.48
C ASP A 536 40.59 2.45 7.11
N ALA A 537 40.85 3.76 6.96
CA ALA A 537 41.98 4.46 7.58
C ALA A 537 42.00 4.31 9.12
N TRP A 538 40.83 4.28 9.77
CA TRP A 538 40.72 4.02 11.21
C TRP A 538 41.25 2.65 11.62
N TRP A 539 41.27 1.67 10.70
CA TRP A 539 41.74 0.32 10.97
C TRP A 539 43.22 0.16 10.62
N THR A 540 43.67 0.76 9.51
CA THR A 540 45.05 0.64 9.00
C THR A 540 46.05 1.55 9.70
N LEU A 541 45.71 2.81 9.98
CA LEU A 541 46.63 3.80 10.56
C LEU A 541 46.91 3.55 12.05
N SER A 542 48.09 3.99 12.51
CA SER A 542 48.47 3.98 13.92
C SER A 542 47.68 5.01 14.74
N VAL A 543 47.78 4.91 16.07
CA VAL A 543 47.18 5.92 16.98
C VAL A 543 47.88 7.27 16.86
N GLU A 544 49.15 7.32 16.44
CA GLU A 544 49.88 8.57 16.21
C GLU A 544 49.42 9.27 14.93
N GLU A 545 49.22 8.54 13.84
CA GLU A 545 48.71 9.07 12.57
C GLU A 545 47.24 9.52 12.63
N LEU A 546 46.44 8.94 13.53
CA LEU A 546 45.03 9.29 13.74
C LEU A 546 44.82 10.46 14.72
N LEU A 547 45.85 10.88 15.46
CA LEU A 547 45.78 11.97 16.43
C LEU A 547 46.31 13.28 15.83
N PRO A 548 45.64 14.43 16.05
CA PRO A 548 46.14 15.71 15.56
C PRO A 548 47.44 16.11 16.28
N PRO A 549 48.29 16.97 15.68
CA PRO A 549 49.69 17.19 16.08
C PRO A 549 49.96 17.49 17.55
N LYS A 550 48.97 18.06 18.25
CA LYS A 550 48.98 18.32 19.70
C LYS A 550 49.13 17.05 20.54
N TYR A 551 48.47 15.96 20.18
CA TYR A 551 48.43 14.72 20.97
C TYR A 551 49.39 13.63 20.48
N GLN A 552 50.02 13.80 19.31
CA GLN A 552 50.92 12.79 18.71
C GLN A 552 52.06 12.37 19.65
N LYS A 553 52.68 13.32 20.36
CA LYS A 553 53.74 13.07 21.36
C LYS A 553 53.28 12.22 22.55
N GLU A 554 51.96 12.15 22.78
CA GLU A 554 51.31 11.36 23.82
C GLU A 554 50.61 10.12 23.26
N ALA A 555 50.65 9.84 21.94
CA ALA A 555 49.87 8.78 21.30
C ALA A 555 50.04 7.40 21.96
N LYS A 556 51.24 7.10 22.47
CA LYS A 556 51.56 5.89 23.27
C LYS A 556 50.70 5.71 24.54
N ASN A 557 50.15 6.79 25.09
CA ASN A 557 49.28 6.81 26.27
C ASN A 557 47.81 6.53 25.90
N TYR A 558 47.46 6.58 24.61
CA TYR A 558 46.09 6.42 24.11
C TYR A 558 45.92 5.09 23.37
N ARG A 559 44.67 4.66 23.19
CA ARG A 559 44.27 3.58 22.27
C ARG A 559 43.01 4.01 21.52
N LYS A 560 42.93 3.70 20.22
CA LYS A 560 41.72 3.98 19.42
C LYS A 560 40.53 3.10 19.85
N GLY A 561 39.32 3.64 19.72
CA GLY A 561 38.08 2.92 19.92
C GLY A 561 37.86 1.84 18.84
N MET A 562 37.14 0.78 19.21
CA MET A 562 36.87 -0.39 18.36
C MET A 562 35.37 -0.58 18.07
N ASP A 563 34.53 0.36 18.53
CA ASP A 563 33.09 0.35 18.28
C ASP A 563 32.79 1.06 16.95
N THR A 564 31.87 0.51 16.16
CA THR A 564 31.24 1.21 15.04
C THR A 564 29.93 1.86 15.47
N MET A 565 29.42 2.78 14.65
CA MET A 565 28.09 3.34 14.78
C MET A 565 26.99 2.31 14.44
N ASP A 566 25.77 2.63 14.85
CA ASP A 566 24.54 1.96 14.50
C ASP A 566 24.13 2.31 13.06
N VAL A 567 23.70 1.34 12.25
CA VAL A 567 23.25 1.57 10.86
C VAL A 567 22.03 2.49 10.76
N TRP A 568 21.25 2.63 11.84
CA TRP A 568 20.21 3.65 11.93
C TRP A 568 20.78 5.07 12.05
N PHE A 569 22.01 5.24 12.56
CA PHE A 569 22.74 6.51 12.55
C PHE A 569 23.31 6.78 11.17
N ASP A 570 23.88 5.77 10.50
CA ASP A 570 24.35 5.84 9.11
C ASP A 570 23.24 6.35 8.18
N SER A 571 22.18 5.55 8.00
CA SER A 571 21.00 5.93 7.21
C SER A 571 20.32 7.21 7.72
N GLY A 572 20.31 7.41 9.05
CA GLY A 572 19.81 8.61 9.71
C GLY A 572 20.48 9.88 9.22
N CYS A 573 21.79 9.85 8.99
CA CYS A 573 22.57 10.99 8.51
C CYS A 573 22.45 11.26 6.99
N SER A 574 21.61 10.52 6.25
CA SER A 574 21.44 10.73 4.80
C SER A 574 20.93 12.13 4.42
N TRP A 575 20.23 12.84 5.30
CA TRP A 575 19.88 14.24 5.05
C TRP A 575 21.13 15.15 5.02
N ALA A 576 22.15 14.84 5.83
CA ALA A 576 23.40 15.59 5.86
C ALA A 576 24.30 15.19 4.69
N GLY A 577 24.62 13.90 4.55
CA GLY A 577 25.49 13.36 3.51
C GLY A 577 24.93 13.40 2.08
N VAL A 578 23.67 13.80 1.91
CA VAL A 578 23.02 13.91 0.58
C VAL A 578 22.25 15.22 0.45
N ALA A 579 21.14 15.41 1.16
CA ALA A 579 20.20 16.50 0.91
C ALA A 579 20.73 17.91 1.24
N ALA A 580 21.66 18.01 2.20
CA ALA A 580 22.35 19.25 2.56
C ALA A 580 23.75 19.38 1.90
N ALA A 581 24.43 18.27 1.61
CA ALA A 581 25.76 18.27 0.99
C ALA A 581 25.75 18.51 -0.53
N ARG A 582 24.71 18.05 -1.25
CA ARG A 582 24.63 18.14 -2.72
C ARG A 582 23.99 19.46 -3.16
N GLN A 583 24.72 20.26 -3.93
CA GLN A 583 24.32 21.61 -4.36
C GLN A 583 23.07 21.63 -5.27
N GLU A 584 22.77 20.53 -5.95
CA GLU A 584 21.56 20.39 -6.76
C GLU A 584 20.29 20.08 -5.95
N LEU A 585 20.41 19.89 -4.63
CA LEU A 585 19.33 19.59 -3.69
C LEU A 585 19.00 20.80 -2.80
N LYS A 586 17.93 20.66 -2.00
CA LYS A 586 17.44 21.63 -1.01
C LYS A 586 17.13 20.85 0.27
N TYR A 587 17.48 21.43 1.41
CA TYR A 587 17.15 20.91 2.74
C TYR A 587 16.30 21.95 3.50
N PRO A 588 15.21 21.56 4.19
CA PRO A 588 14.60 20.23 4.21
C PRO A 588 13.93 19.86 2.87
N VAL A 589 13.84 18.55 2.60
CA VAL A 589 13.27 18.03 1.34
C VAL A 589 11.74 18.05 1.35
N ASP A 590 11.11 17.88 0.19
CA ASP A 590 9.64 17.95 0.09
C ASP A 590 8.95 16.68 0.62
N LEU A 591 9.52 15.50 0.36
CA LEU A 591 8.91 14.22 0.70
C LEU A 591 9.93 13.14 1.10
N TYR A 592 9.65 12.43 2.21
CA TYR A 592 10.15 11.07 2.47
C TYR A 592 9.01 10.07 2.19
N LEU A 593 9.31 8.87 1.66
CA LEU A 593 8.30 7.85 1.34
C LEU A 593 8.82 6.44 1.64
N GLU A 594 8.33 5.77 2.68
CA GLU A 594 8.76 4.40 3.04
C GLU A 594 7.65 3.52 3.65
N GLY A 595 8.00 2.27 3.97
CA GLY A 595 7.16 1.33 4.71
C GLY A 595 6.91 1.74 6.15
N SER A 596 5.77 1.30 6.71
CA SER A 596 5.30 1.77 8.03
C SER A 596 6.24 1.42 9.19
N ASP A 597 7.09 0.41 9.04
CA ASP A 597 8.21 0.08 9.95
C ASP A 597 9.19 1.25 10.16
N GLN A 598 9.37 2.13 9.19
CA GLN A 598 10.36 3.22 9.27
C GLN A 598 10.03 4.31 10.30
N HIS A 599 8.82 4.30 10.89
CA HIS A 599 8.51 5.05 12.11
C HIS A 599 9.37 4.65 13.33
N ARG A 600 9.93 3.43 13.33
CA ARG A 600 10.93 2.94 14.31
C ARG A 600 12.35 2.85 13.75
N GLY A 601 12.53 3.27 12.50
CA GLY A 601 13.77 3.23 11.75
C GLY A 601 14.09 4.59 11.17
N TRP A 602 14.20 4.67 9.84
CA TRP A 602 14.75 5.80 9.11
C TRP A 602 14.02 7.13 9.33
N PHE A 603 12.68 7.16 9.37
CA PHE A 603 11.94 8.40 9.63
C PHE A 603 12.31 9.00 10.99
N GLN A 604 12.48 8.15 12.00
CA GLN A 604 12.83 8.54 13.37
C GLN A 604 14.32 8.88 13.50
N SER A 605 15.23 8.10 12.90
CA SER A 605 16.66 8.36 13.04
C SER A 605 17.12 9.59 12.26
N SER A 606 16.56 9.85 11.07
CA SER A 606 16.79 11.10 10.35
C SER A 606 16.15 12.30 11.04
N LEU A 607 14.94 12.17 11.62
CA LEU A 607 14.37 13.22 12.47
C LEU A 607 15.29 13.56 13.65
N LEU A 608 15.70 12.55 14.43
CA LEU A 608 16.46 12.78 15.65
C LEU A 608 17.85 13.38 15.38
N THR A 609 18.57 12.92 14.35
CA THR A 609 19.87 13.52 13.97
C THR A 609 19.71 14.94 13.40
N SER A 610 18.68 15.18 12.59
CA SER A 610 18.35 16.49 12.01
C SER A 610 17.96 17.51 13.09
N VAL A 611 17.09 17.15 14.02
CA VAL A 611 16.69 18.03 15.13
C VAL A 611 17.85 18.27 16.09
N ALA A 612 18.61 17.24 16.45
CA ALA A 612 19.76 17.39 17.33
C ALA A 612 20.82 18.35 16.78
N THR A 613 21.00 18.43 15.46
CA THR A 613 22.00 19.30 14.82
C THR A 613 21.42 20.64 14.34
N GLN A 614 20.34 20.62 13.55
CA GLN A 614 19.75 21.79 12.87
C GLN A 614 18.46 22.33 13.53
N GLY A 615 17.88 21.62 14.50
CA GLY A 615 16.64 22.05 15.18
C GLY A 615 15.35 21.89 14.37
N MET A 616 15.38 21.18 13.23
CA MET A 616 14.21 20.97 12.36
C MET A 616 14.13 19.54 11.82
N ALA A 617 12.96 19.13 11.33
CA ALA A 617 12.80 17.88 10.59
C ALA A 617 13.47 17.98 9.21
N PRO A 618 14.04 16.87 8.67
CA PRO A 618 14.74 16.90 7.38
C PRO A 618 13.80 16.83 6.17
N TYR A 619 12.49 16.70 6.41
CA TYR A 619 11.41 16.54 5.44
C TYR A 619 10.23 17.44 5.78
N LYS A 620 9.52 17.94 4.76
CA LYS A 620 8.26 18.69 4.92
C LYS A 620 7.04 17.77 5.00
N SER A 621 7.07 16.64 4.30
CA SER A 621 6.01 15.64 4.27
C SER A 621 6.58 14.22 4.41
N VAL A 622 5.78 13.31 4.98
CA VAL A 622 6.07 11.87 5.02
C VAL A 622 4.88 11.09 4.49
N LEU A 623 5.10 10.26 3.46
CA LEU A 623 4.12 9.33 2.94
C LEU A 623 4.48 7.90 3.36
N THR A 624 3.51 7.16 3.90
CA THR A 624 3.70 5.81 4.41
C THR A 624 2.95 4.78 3.59
N HIS A 625 3.55 3.61 3.37
CA HIS A 625 2.86 2.42 2.87
C HIS A 625 2.92 1.22 3.84
N GLY A 626 1.97 0.29 3.72
CA GLY A 626 2.00 -1.00 4.40
C GLY A 626 2.91 -2.03 3.71
N PHE A 627 2.83 -3.28 4.17
CA PHE A 627 3.61 -4.39 3.63
C PHE A 627 2.94 -5.08 2.46
N ALA A 628 3.76 -5.60 1.53
CA ALA A 628 3.29 -6.56 0.53
C ALA A 628 3.13 -7.95 1.16
N LEU A 629 1.91 -8.49 1.11
CA LEU A 629 1.53 -9.81 1.62
C LEU A 629 1.18 -10.77 0.47
N ASP A 630 1.06 -12.06 0.76
CA ASP A 630 0.53 -13.01 -0.22
C ASP A 630 -0.98 -12.82 -0.47
N GLU A 631 -1.52 -13.52 -1.47
CA GLU A 631 -2.94 -13.52 -1.86
C GLU A 631 -3.88 -14.14 -0.79
N GLN A 632 -3.37 -14.47 0.40
CA GLN A 632 -4.12 -14.90 1.59
C GLN A 632 -3.88 -13.97 2.81
N GLY A 633 -3.22 -12.83 2.62
CA GLY A 633 -2.93 -11.87 3.70
C GLY A 633 -1.86 -12.35 4.67
N ARG A 634 -0.96 -13.25 4.26
CA ARG A 634 0.14 -13.76 5.09
C ARG A 634 1.48 -13.15 4.68
N LYS A 635 2.39 -13.00 5.64
CA LYS A 635 3.77 -12.58 5.39
C LYS A 635 4.46 -13.56 4.41
N MET A 636 5.06 -13.03 3.35
CA MET A 636 5.81 -13.84 2.39
C MET A 636 7.10 -14.39 3.01
N SER A 637 7.36 -15.69 2.84
CA SER A 637 8.57 -16.35 3.32
C SER A 637 8.94 -17.59 2.50
N LYS A 638 10.25 -17.85 2.34
CA LYS A 638 10.75 -18.97 1.51
C LYS A 638 10.36 -20.35 2.06
N SER A 639 10.14 -20.47 3.38
CA SER A 639 9.68 -21.69 4.05
C SER A 639 8.20 -22.01 3.79
N LEU A 640 7.34 -21.00 3.61
CA LEU A 640 5.93 -21.19 3.24
C LEU A 640 5.72 -21.37 1.72
N GLY A 641 6.75 -21.11 0.90
CA GLY A 641 6.66 -21.18 -0.56
C GLY A 641 5.75 -20.12 -1.19
N ASN A 642 5.28 -19.14 -0.42
CA ASN A 642 4.32 -18.10 -0.83
C ASN A 642 4.98 -16.81 -1.37
N VAL A 643 6.29 -16.83 -1.65
CA VAL A 643 7.02 -15.65 -2.15
C VAL A 643 6.66 -15.37 -3.59
N VAL A 644 6.25 -14.13 -3.88
CA VAL A 644 6.15 -13.58 -5.23
C VAL A 644 7.42 -12.77 -5.52
N ASP A 645 8.05 -13.00 -6.67
CA ASP A 645 9.26 -12.29 -7.11
C ASP A 645 8.93 -11.27 -8.21
N PRO A 646 9.30 -9.99 -8.07
CA PRO A 646 9.08 -8.97 -9.10
C PRO A 646 9.67 -9.35 -10.48
N PHE A 647 10.80 -10.06 -10.51
CA PHE A 647 11.45 -10.45 -11.76
C PHE A 647 10.66 -11.53 -12.51
N ASP A 648 10.05 -12.48 -11.79
CA ASP A 648 9.18 -13.51 -12.37
C ASP A 648 7.87 -12.92 -12.91
N ILE A 649 7.35 -11.83 -12.31
CA ILE A 649 6.20 -11.08 -12.87
C ILE A 649 6.58 -10.45 -14.21
N ILE A 650 7.72 -9.76 -14.26
CA ILE A 650 8.14 -8.97 -15.42
C ILE A 650 8.53 -9.89 -16.60
N ASN A 651 9.42 -10.85 -16.36
CA ASN A 651 10.07 -11.66 -17.40
C ASN A 651 9.41 -13.05 -17.63
N GLY A 652 8.48 -13.41 -16.75
CA GLY A 652 7.78 -14.70 -16.72
C GLY A 652 8.62 -15.77 -16.03
N GLY A 653 8.04 -16.41 -15.01
CA GLY A 653 8.69 -17.47 -14.25
C GLY A 653 8.97 -18.75 -15.04
N LYS A 654 9.61 -19.72 -14.38
CA LYS A 654 10.14 -20.96 -15.01
C LYS A 654 9.14 -21.71 -15.91
N ASN A 655 7.85 -21.74 -15.54
CA ASN A 655 6.78 -22.19 -16.43
C ASN A 655 5.96 -20.99 -16.93
N LYS A 656 6.28 -20.50 -18.14
CA LYS A 656 5.61 -19.35 -18.76
C LYS A 656 4.13 -19.59 -19.14
N LYS A 657 3.59 -20.80 -18.96
CA LYS A 657 2.14 -21.06 -19.04
C LYS A 657 1.40 -20.79 -17.72
N GLU A 658 2.09 -20.88 -16.58
CA GLU A 658 1.53 -20.63 -15.24
C GLU A 658 1.92 -19.26 -14.67
N ALA A 659 3.07 -18.74 -15.08
CA ALA A 659 3.60 -17.43 -14.73
C ALA A 659 4.10 -16.76 -16.03
N PRO A 660 3.19 -16.27 -16.90
CA PRO A 660 3.57 -15.60 -18.12
C PRO A 660 4.29 -14.28 -17.82
N PRO A 661 5.12 -13.76 -18.74
CA PRO A 661 5.65 -12.41 -18.62
C PRO A 661 4.52 -11.39 -18.70
N TYR A 662 4.27 -10.69 -17.60
CA TYR A 662 3.29 -9.61 -17.52
C TYR A 662 3.89 -8.24 -17.85
N GLY A 663 5.21 -8.07 -17.69
CA GLY A 663 5.89 -6.79 -17.85
C GLY A 663 5.93 -5.94 -16.57
N ALA A 664 6.77 -4.90 -16.59
CA ALA A 664 6.87 -3.91 -15.54
C ALA A 664 5.58 -3.08 -15.42
N ASP A 665 4.91 -2.75 -16.53
CA ASP A 665 3.68 -1.97 -16.47
C ASP A 665 2.55 -2.66 -15.68
N VAL A 666 2.43 -4.00 -15.72
CA VAL A 666 1.43 -4.73 -14.90
C VAL A 666 1.82 -4.75 -13.42
N LEU A 667 3.12 -4.83 -13.11
CA LEU A 667 3.64 -4.68 -11.74
C LEU A 667 3.36 -3.26 -11.20
N ARG A 668 3.48 -2.24 -12.05
CA ARG A 668 3.17 -0.84 -11.71
C ARG A 668 1.67 -0.60 -11.58
N LEU A 669 0.86 -1.25 -12.42
CA LEU A 669 -0.60 -1.22 -12.33
C LEU A 669 -1.08 -1.83 -11.01
N TRP A 670 -0.46 -2.92 -10.53
CA TRP A 670 -0.72 -3.46 -9.18
C TRP A 670 -0.50 -2.39 -8.10
N VAL A 671 0.66 -1.73 -8.10
CA VAL A 671 0.98 -0.65 -7.14
C VAL A 671 -0.05 0.48 -7.18
N SER A 672 -0.51 0.88 -8.36
CA SER A 672 -1.57 1.89 -8.48
C SER A 672 -2.96 1.39 -8.06
N SER A 673 -3.25 0.09 -8.14
CA SER A 673 -4.59 -0.46 -7.94
C SER A 673 -4.99 -0.67 -6.47
N VAL A 674 -4.02 -0.64 -5.56
CA VAL A 674 -4.19 -0.96 -4.13
C VAL A 674 -4.19 0.30 -3.27
N ASP A 675 -4.95 0.29 -2.17
CA ASP A 675 -4.75 1.25 -1.09
C ASP A 675 -3.51 0.85 -0.29
N TYR A 676 -2.37 1.38 -0.71
CA TYR A 676 -1.07 1.11 -0.11
C TYR A 676 -0.92 1.67 1.31
N SER A 677 -1.87 2.45 1.85
CA SER A 677 -1.81 2.94 3.24
C SER A 677 -1.93 1.81 4.26
N SER A 678 -2.52 0.68 3.84
CA SER A 678 -2.62 -0.58 4.57
C SER A 678 -1.71 -1.66 3.98
N ASP A 679 -1.66 -2.85 4.60
CA ASP A 679 -0.98 -4.00 4.01
C ASP A 679 -1.72 -4.51 2.76
N VAL A 680 -0.99 -4.81 1.69
CA VAL A 680 -1.53 -5.06 0.34
C VAL A 680 -1.21 -6.46 -0.19
N PRO A 681 -2.21 -7.24 -0.66
CA PRO A 681 -1.99 -8.59 -1.16
C PRO A 681 -1.47 -8.60 -2.62
N ILE A 682 -0.69 -9.63 -2.96
CA ILE A 682 -0.37 -9.98 -4.36
C ILE A 682 -0.32 -11.49 -4.58
N GLY A 683 -0.78 -11.94 -5.75
CA GLY A 683 -0.65 -13.31 -6.21
C GLY A 683 -1.11 -13.51 -7.65
N LYS A 684 -1.21 -14.78 -8.06
CA LYS A 684 -1.49 -15.18 -9.45
C LYS A 684 -2.87 -14.74 -9.93
N THR A 685 -3.86 -14.67 -9.04
CA THR A 685 -5.24 -14.28 -9.39
C THR A 685 -5.33 -12.77 -9.62
N ILE A 686 -4.75 -11.99 -8.70
CA ILE A 686 -4.64 -10.53 -8.78
C ILE A 686 -3.88 -10.12 -10.05
N LEU A 687 -2.70 -10.72 -10.30
CA LEU A 687 -1.89 -10.42 -11.48
C LEU A 687 -2.62 -10.73 -12.80
N LYS A 688 -3.40 -11.82 -12.86
CA LYS A 688 -4.22 -12.13 -14.04
C LYS A 688 -5.31 -11.07 -14.27
N GLN A 689 -6.00 -10.64 -13.22
CA GLN A 689 -7.04 -9.60 -13.32
C GLN A 689 -6.46 -8.27 -13.83
N LEU A 690 -5.31 -7.86 -13.29
CA LEU A 690 -4.61 -6.65 -13.71
C LEU A 690 -4.10 -6.73 -15.16
N ALA A 691 -3.62 -7.89 -15.59
CA ALA A 691 -3.24 -8.12 -16.99
C ALA A 691 -4.44 -8.00 -17.95
N ASP A 692 -5.64 -8.43 -17.54
CA ASP A 692 -6.87 -8.23 -18.31
C ASP A 692 -7.34 -6.75 -18.32
N VAL A 693 -7.08 -5.97 -17.26
CA VAL A 693 -7.31 -4.51 -17.26
C VAL A 693 -6.31 -3.79 -18.16
N TYR A 694 -5.02 -4.09 -18.03
CA TYR A 694 -3.95 -3.61 -18.92
C TYR A 694 -4.29 -3.86 -20.40
N ARG A 695 -4.78 -5.07 -20.73
CA ARG A 695 -5.21 -5.46 -22.08
C ARG A 695 -6.45 -4.67 -22.55
N LYS A 696 -7.39 -4.33 -21.67
CA LYS A 696 -8.54 -3.47 -22.02
C LYS A 696 -8.10 -2.05 -22.36
N ILE A 697 -7.24 -1.44 -21.55
CA ILE A 697 -6.68 -0.11 -21.81
C ILE A 697 -5.94 -0.14 -23.15
N ARG A 698 -5.00 -1.08 -23.34
CA ARG A 698 -4.25 -1.22 -24.61
C ARG A 698 -5.15 -1.42 -25.83
N ASN A 699 -6.20 -2.24 -25.73
CA ASN A 699 -7.13 -2.44 -26.83
C ASN A 699 -7.96 -1.18 -27.16
N THR A 700 -8.32 -0.39 -26.14
CA THR A 700 -8.99 0.91 -26.31
C THR A 700 -8.05 1.89 -27.02
N SER A 701 -6.80 2.02 -26.55
CA SER A 701 -5.77 2.83 -27.21
C SER A 701 -5.49 2.40 -28.65
N ARG A 702 -5.47 1.09 -28.92
CA ARG A 702 -5.34 0.56 -30.30
C ARG A 702 -6.52 0.97 -31.19
N PHE A 703 -7.74 0.99 -30.66
CA PHE A 703 -8.90 1.44 -31.44
C PHE A 703 -8.82 2.95 -31.73
N LEU A 704 -8.40 3.76 -30.76
CA LEU A 704 -8.19 5.20 -30.93
C LEU A 704 -7.14 5.48 -32.02
N LEU A 705 -5.90 4.99 -31.83
CA LEU A 705 -4.81 5.11 -32.81
C LEU A 705 -5.19 4.57 -34.19
N GLY A 706 -5.88 3.43 -34.21
CA GLY A 706 -6.32 2.76 -35.43
C GLY A 706 -7.26 3.59 -36.29
N ASN A 707 -8.00 4.55 -35.72
CA ASN A 707 -8.95 5.39 -36.46
C ASN A 707 -8.38 6.78 -36.82
N LEU A 708 -7.07 6.99 -36.65
CA LEU A 708 -6.39 8.26 -36.90
C LEU A 708 -5.38 8.21 -38.06
N TYR A 709 -5.26 7.08 -38.78
CA TYR A 709 -4.24 6.86 -39.81
C TYR A 709 -4.25 7.86 -40.98
N ASP A 710 -5.37 8.56 -41.20
CA ASP A 710 -5.58 9.58 -42.24
C ASP A 710 -5.97 10.95 -41.66
N PHE A 711 -5.72 11.18 -40.37
CA PHE A 711 -6.06 12.40 -39.65
C PHE A 711 -4.83 13.23 -39.30
N ASP A 712 -4.83 14.49 -39.71
CA ASP A 712 -3.80 15.47 -39.39
C ASP A 712 -4.40 16.58 -38.49
N PRO A 713 -4.00 16.71 -37.21
CA PRO A 713 -4.55 17.71 -36.29
C PRO A 713 -4.35 19.17 -36.72
N GLU A 714 -3.39 19.48 -37.58
CA GLU A 714 -3.19 20.85 -38.10
C GLU A 714 -4.18 21.21 -39.22
N ARG A 715 -4.75 20.20 -39.89
CA ARG A 715 -5.61 20.36 -41.08
C ARG A 715 -7.07 19.96 -40.85
N ASP A 716 -7.28 18.85 -40.15
CA ASP A 716 -8.57 18.14 -40.06
C ASP A 716 -9.34 18.40 -38.75
N ARG A 717 -8.76 19.17 -37.82
CA ARG A 717 -9.36 19.45 -36.52
C ARG A 717 -10.62 20.32 -36.65
N VAL A 718 -11.74 19.84 -36.11
CA VAL A 718 -13.02 20.57 -36.09
C VAL A 718 -13.11 21.49 -34.85
N PRO A 719 -13.58 22.74 -34.96
CA PRO A 719 -13.87 23.63 -33.82
C PRO A 719 -14.96 23.08 -32.91
N TYR A 720 -14.93 23.38 -31.61
CA TYR A 720 -15.87 22.83 -30.61
C TYR A 720 -17.33 23.20 -30.91
N GLU A 721 -17.55 24.44 -31.35
CA GLU A 721 -18.83 25.03 -31.75
C GLU A 721 -19.43 24.35 -32.99
N GLU A 722 -18.59 23.65 -33.75
CA GLU A 722 -18.94 22.94 -34.99
C GLU A 722 -19.08 21.41 -34.81
N MET A 723 -18.87 20.91 -33.60
CA MET A 723 -19.03 19.50 -33.25
C MET A 723 -20.49 19.16 -32.89
N PRO A 724 -20.98 17.93 -33.18
CA PRO A 724 -22.24 17.42 -32.65
C PRO A 724 -22.26 17.37 -31.12
N GLU A 725 -23.45 17.45 -30.51
CA GLU A 725 -23.62 17.37 -29.05
C GLU A 725 -22.92 16.15 -28.40
N LEU A 726 -22.90 15.00 -29.06
CA LEU A 726 -22.22 13.78 -28.57
C LEU A 726 -20.70 13.98 -28.40
N ASP A 727 -20.08 14.73 -29.30
CA ASP A 727 -18.63 15.00 -29.29
C ASP A 727 -18.30 16.08 -28.25
N GLN A 728 -19.14 17.11 -28.14
CA GLN A 728 -19.06 18.12 -27.08
C GLN A 728 -19.24 17.48 -25.68
N TYR A 729 -20.20 16.56 -25.53
CA TYR A 729 -20.41 15.79 -24.29
C TYR A 729 -19.22 14.91 -23.96
N MET A 730 -18.58 14.28 -24.96
CA MET A 730 -17.40 13.45 -24.73
C MET A 730 -16.20 14.29 -24.27
N LEU A 731 -16.04 15.52 -24.79
CA LEU A 731 -15.05 16.48 -24.29
C LEU A 731 -15.35 16.95 -22.87
N HIS A 732 -16.62 17.23 -22.54
CA HIS A 732 -17.04 17.53 -21.17
C HIS A 732 -16.69 16.40 -20.21
N ARG A 733 -17.09 15.17 -20.55
CA ARG A 733 -16.89 13.96 -19.74
C ARG A 733 -15.40 13.64 -19.57
N MET A 734 -14.57 13.93 -20.57
CA MET A 734 -13.11 13.87 -20.45
C MET A 734 -12.57 14.89 -19.44
N GLY A 735 -13.08 16.12 -19.43
CA GLY A 735 -12.73 17.12 -18.41
C GLY A 735 -12.96 16.62 -16.98
N GLU A 736 -14.14 16.04 -16.70
CA GLU A 736 -14.44 15.43 -15.39
C GLU A 736 -13.47 14.28 -15.04
N VAL A 737 -13.22 13.37 -15.98
CA VAL A 737 -12.35 12.20 -15.79
C VAL A 737 -10.90 12.63 -15.51
N PHE A 738 -10.39 13.62 -16.24
CA PHE A 738 -9.02 14.10 -16.09
C PHE A 738 -8.84 14.98 -14.85
N ALA A 739 -9.88 15.68 -14.38
CA ALA A 739 -9.92 16.29 -13.06
C ALA A 739 -9.84 15.24 -11.94
N GLN A 740 -10.66 14.17 -12.00
CA GLN A 740 -10.63 13.07 -11.02
C GLN A 740 -9.29 12.33 -10.98
N VAL A 741 -8.66 12.14 -12.15
CA VAL A 741 -7.28 11.61 -12.24
C VAL A 741 -6.30 12.56 -11.53
N THR A 742 -6.38 13.86 -11.76
CA THR A 742 -5.48 14.84 -11.13
C THR A 742 -5.66 14.89 -9.61
N GLU A 743 -6.91 14.84 -9.10
CA GLU A 743 -7.21 14.73 -7.66
C GLU A 743 -6.57 13.46 -7.07
N ALA A 744 -6.66 12.32 -7.76
CA ALA A 744 -6.06 11.06 -7.32
C ALA A 744 -4.52 11.10 -7.23
N PHE A 745 -3.86 11.96 -8.01
CA PHE A 745 -2.41 12.17 -7.93
C PHE A 745 -2.00 13.15 -6.82
N GLU A 746 -2.65 14.31 -6.67
CA GLU A 746 -2.31 15.27 -5.59
C GLU A 746 -2.72 14.78 -4.18
N SER A 747 -3.74 13.93 -4.09
CA SER A 747 -4.09 13.23 -2.84
C SER A 747 -3.24 11.97 -2.58
N TYR A 748 -2.38 11.59 -3.54
CA TYR A 748 -1.66 10.32 -3.60
C TYR A 748 -2.56 9.06 -3.58
N GLN A 749 -3.87 9.16 -3.79
CA GLN A 749 -4.83 8.05 -3.77
C GLN A 749 -4.91 7.33 -5.13
N PHE A 750 -3.80 6.73 -5.58
CA PHE A 750 -3.66 6.14 -6.91
C PHE A 750 -4.71 5.06 -7.27
N PHE A 751 -5.31 4.38 -6.28
CA PHE A 751 -6.40 3.43 -6.53
C PHE A 751 -7.64 4.09 -7.17
N ARG A 752 -7.87 5.38 -6.90
CA ARG A 752 -8.91 6.17 -7.59
C ARG A 752 -8.55 6.37 -9.06
N PHE A 753 -7.30 6.73 -9.37
CA PHE A 753 -6.81 6.82 -10.76
C PHE A 753 -7.02 5.50 -11.50
N PHE A 754 -6.67 4.36 -10.88
CA PHE A 754 -6.87 3.03 -11.47
C PHE A 754 -8.34 2.76 -11.81
N GLN A 755 -9.25 3.03 -10.86
CA GLN A 755 -10.70 2.88 -11.06
C GLN A 755 -11.23 3.83 -12.14
N THR A 756 -10.86 5.11 -12.10
CA THR A 756 -11.31 6.14 -13.05
C THR A 756 -10.84 5.85 -14.47
N VAL A 757 -9.57 5.48 -14.69
CA VAL A 757 -9.05 5.13 -16.03
C VAL A 757 -9.67 3.83 -16.55
N GLN A 758 -9.86 2.81 -15.70
CA GLN A 758 -10.55 1.58 -16.08
C GLN A 758 -11.99 1.88 -16.51
N ASN A 759 -12.72 2.69 -15.74
CA ASN A 759 -14.10 3.05 -16.04
C ASN A 759 -14.20 3.92 -17.29
N PHE A 760 -13.30 4.88 -17.50
CA PHE A 760 -13.26 5.70 -18.70
C PHE A 760 -13.04 4.84 -19.97
N CYS A 761 -12.03 3.97 -19.96
CA CYS A 761 -11.73 3.11 -21.12
C CYS A 761 -12.87 2.13 -21.44
N VAL A 762 -13.56 1.60 -20.43
CA VAL A 762 -14.61 0.58 -20.62
C VAL A 762 -16.00 1.20 -20.82
N VAL A 763 -16.45 2.08 -19.93
CA VAL A 763 -17.85 2.53 -19.84
C VAL A 763 -18.14 3.74 -20.72
N ASP A 764 -17.23 4.73 -20.73
CA ASP A 764 -17.40 5.96 -21.50
C ASP A 764 -16.89 5.80 -22.94
N LEU A 765 -15.70 5.24 -23.12
CA LEU A 765 -15.14 4.96 -24.44
C LEU A 765 -15.71 3.66 -25.06
N SER A 766 -15.28 2.47 -24.60
CA SER A 766 -15.53 1.21 -25.33
C SER A 766 -17.00 0.80 -25.46
N ASN A 767 -17.83 1.01 -24.43
CA ASN A 767 -19.22 0.55 -24.39
C ASN A 767 -20.23 1.61 -24.89
N PHE A 768 -19.77 2.83 -25.17
CA PHE A 768 -20.61 3.96 -25.54
C PHE A 768 -20.02 4.72 -26.72
N TYR A 769 -19.07 5.63 -26.48
CA TYR A 769 -18.64 6.58 -27.51
C TYR A 769 -17.98 5.89 -28.73
N LEU A 770 -17.05 4.96 -28.50
CA LEU A 770 -16.36 4.22 -29.57
C LEU A 770 -17.25 3.17 -30.25
N ASP A 771 -18.37 2.80 -29.65
CA ASP A 771 -19.32 1.86 -30.25
C ASP A 771 -20.23 2.60 -31.25
N ILE A 772 -20.77 3.75 -30.84
CA ILE A 772 -21.55 4.67 -31.68
C ILE A 772 -20.68 5.27 -32.80
N ALA A 773 -19.41 5.59 -32.50
CA ALA A 773 -18.48 6.19 -33.46
C ALA A 773 -18.19 5.33 -34.70
N LYS A 774 -18.39 4.00 -34.67
CA LYS A 774 -18.04 3.10 -35.78
C LYS A 774 -18.73 3.49 -37.09
N ASP A 775 -20.00 3.89 -37.06
CA ASP A 775 -20.70 4.37 -38.26
C ASP A 775 -20.02 5.62 -38.84
N ARG A 776 -19.71 6.61 -37.98
CA ARG A 776 -19.07 7.87 -38.35
C ARG A 776 -17.64 7.69 -38.88
N LEU A 777 -16.89 6.76 -38.30
CA LEU A 777 -15.49 6.52 -38.64
C LEU A 777 -15.34 5.66 -39.91
N TYR A 778 -16.22 4.68 -40.09
CA TYR A 778 -16.10 3.66 -41.13
C TYR A 778 -16.92 3.97 -42.41
N ILE A 779 -18.08 4.63 -42.27
CA ILE A 779 -19.09 4.75 -43.34
C ILE A 779 -19.11 6.14 -43.99
N SER A 780 -18.92 7.23 -43.23
CA SER A 780 -18.76 8.57 -43.82
C SER A 780 -17.55 8.64 -44.76
N ALA A 781 -17.60 9.59 -45.69
CA ALA A 781 -16.52 9.94 -46.60
C ALA A 781 -15.25 10.33 -45.80
N GLU A 782 -14.09 10.09 -46.42
CA GLU A 782 -12.77 10.28 -45.80
C GLU A 782 -12.60 11.65 -45.13
N ASN A 783 -13.04 12.71 -45.82
CA ASN A 783 -12.99 14.11 -45.37
C ASN A 783 -14.34 14.65 -44.87
N GLY A 784 -15.35 13.80 -44.67
CA GLY A 784 -16.66 14.21 -44.17
C GLY A 784 -16.55 14.83 -42.78
N LYS A 785 -17.16 16.01 -42.56
CA LYS A 785 -17.09 16.74 -41.28
C LYS A 785 -17.52 15.89 -40.07
N ARG A 786 -18.52 15.02 -40.28
CA ARG A 786 -19.02 14.04 -39.31
C ARG A 786 -17.95 13.05 -38.83
N ARG A 787 -17.04 12.66 -39.73
CA ARG A 787 -15.88 11.80 -39.47
C ARG A 787 -14.74 12.57 -38.81
N ARG A 788 -14.38 13.74 -39.36
CA ARG A 788 -13.29 14.59 -38.83
C ARG A 788 -13.56 15.14 -37.42
N SER A 789 -14.83 15.42 -37.08
CA SER A 789 -15.26 15.75 -35.71
C SER A 789 -14.99 14.58 -34.75
N CYS A 790 -15.41 13.38 -35.12
CA CYS A 790 -15.15 12.19 -34.31
C CYS A 790 -13.65 11.92 -34.14
N GLN A 791 -12.85 12.02 -35.21
CA GLN A 791 -11.40 11.87 -35.16
C GLN A 791 -10.72 12.93 -34.29
N THR A 792 -11.21 14.18 -34.30
CA THR A 792 -10.74 15.25 -33.39
C THR A 792 -10.88 14.83 -31.92
N VAL A 793 -12.03 14.27 -31.55
CA VAL A 793 -12.24 13.75 -30.18
C VAL A 793 -11.35 12.53 -29.91
N LEU A 794 -11.10 11.65 -30.89
CA LEU A 794 -10.20 10.50 -30.70
C LEU A 794 -8.75 10.94 -30.46
N ALA A 795 -8.25 11.95 -31.18
CA ALA A 795 -6.92 12.52 -31.01
C ALA A 795 -6.73 13.12 -29.61
N ILE A 796 -7.68 13.95 -29.17
CA ILE A 796 -7.71 14.51 -27.80
C ILE A 796 -7.80 13.40 -26.75
N SER A 797 -8.59 12.35 -27.01
CA SER A 797 -8.73 11.19 -26.11
C SER A 797 -7.43 10.42 -25.95
N ILE A 798 -6.71 10.12 -27.04
CA ILE A 798 -5.53 9.26 -26.99
C ILE A 798 -4.32 9.97 -26.38
N GLU A 799 -4.11 11.25 -26.67
CA GLU A 799 -3.02 12.02 -26.08
C GLU A 799 -3.22 12.22 -24.58
N ASN A 800 -4.41 12.65 -24.14
CA ASN A 800 -4.65 12.83 -22.71
C ASN A 800 -4.72 11.49 -21.97
N LEU A 801 -5.17 10.39 -22.60
CA LEU A 801 -5.03 9.05 -22.02
C LEU A 801 -3.56 8.65 -21.85
N ALA A 802 -2.69 8.93 -22.84
CA ALA A 802 -1.26 8.68 -22.74
C ALA A 802 -0.62 9.49 -21.59
N ARG A 803 -0.87 10.80 -21.53
CA ARG A 803 -0.44 11.69 -20.43
C ARG A 803 -0.92 11.19 -19.06
N ALA A 804 -2.21 10.83 -18.95
CA ALA A 804 -2.82 10.35 -17.70
C ALA A 804 -2.14 9.10 -17.15
N ILE A 805 -1.84 8.13 -18.02
CA ILE A 805 -1.30 6.84 -17.58
C ILE A 805 0.23 6.84 -17.48
N ALA A 806 0.95 7.82 -18.05
CA ALA A 806 2.42 7.84 -18.12
C ALA A 806 3.15 7.65 -16.77
N PRO A 807 2.69 8.20 -15.62
CA PRO A 807 3.33 7.92 -14.33
C PRO A 807 3.25 6.45 -13.92
N VAL A 808 2.19 5.73 -14.30
CA VAL A 808 1.93 4.34 -13.88
C VAL A 808 2.27 3.35 -14.98
N LEU A 809 1.61 3.43 -16.13
CA LEU A 809 1.82 2.60 -17.31
C LEU A 809 2.83 3.27 -18.25
N SER A 810 4.03 3.55 -17.75
CA SER A 810 5.04 4.36 -18.44
C SER A 810 5.39 3.79 -19.82
N HIS A 811 5.46 2.47 -19.97
CA HIS A 811 5.85 1.86 -21.24
C HIS A 811 4.66 1.84 -22.23
N MET A 812 3.42 1.65 -21.77
CA MET A 812 2.23 1.77 -22.62
C MET A 812 2.01 3.22 -23.09
N ALA A 813 2.19 4.22 -22.21
CA ALA A 813 2.06 5.63 -22.57
C ALA A 813 3.04 6.02 -23.67
N GLU A 814 4.31 5.62 -23.55
CA GLU A 814 5.31 5.87 -24.58
C GLU A 814 5.02 5.08 -25.86
N ASP A 815 4.65 3.80 -25.77
CA ASP A 815 4.28 3.03 -26.97
C ASP A 815 3.07 3.60 -27.71
N ILE A 816 2.13 4.24 -27.00
CA ILE A 816 1.02 4.99 -27.62
C ILE A 816 1.56 6.21 -28.36
N TRP A 817 2.43 7.00 -27.71
CA TRP A 817 3.02 8.22 -28.27
C TRP A 817 3.85 7.94 -29.53
N GLN A 818 4.72 6.92 -29.48
CA GLN A 818 5.53 6.45 -30.61
C GLN A 818 4.71 5.80 -31.74
N ASN A 819 3.39 5.65 -31.60
CA ASN A 819 2.48 5.15 -32.63
C ASN A 819 1.38 6.17 -33.03
N LEU A 820 1.50 7.44 -32.61
CA LEU A 820 0.67 8.51 -33.15
C LEU A 820 0.96 8.66 -34.67
N PRO A 821 -0.08 8.69 -35.53
CA PRO A 821 0.11 8.73 -36.99
C PRO A 821 0.47 10.13 -37.52
N TYR A 822 0.32 11.15 -36.68
CA TYR A 822 0.67 12.54 -36.93
C TYR A 822 1.86 12.98 -36.06
N LYS A 823 2.53 14.07 -36.44
CA LYS A 823 3.63 14.63 -35.64
C LYS A 823 3.09 15.34 -34.41
N THR A 824 3.82 15.24 -33.31
CA THR A 824 3.65 16.05 -32.11
C THR A 824 4.87 16.96 -31.90
N SER A 825 4.75 17.96 -31.03
CA SER A 825 5.86 18.87 -30.67
C SER A 825 6.92 18.25 -29.77
N HIS A 826 6.80 16.96 -29.42
CA HIS A 826 7.58 16.30 -28.37
C HIS A 826 7.95 14.86 -28.74
N GLU A 827 9.23 14.50 -28.60
CA GLU A 827 9.73 13.15 -28.92
C GLU A 827 9.15 12.08 -27.99
N SER A 828 8.81 12.43 -26.74
CA SER A 828 8.27 11.54 -25.72
C SER A 828 7.01 12.11 -25.07
N VAL A 829 6.08 11.24 -24.66
CA VAL A 829 4.90 11.62 -23.86
C VAL A 829 5.26 12.42 -22.62
N PHE A 830 6.41 12.12 -21.99
CA PHE A 830 6.87 12.78 -20.76
C PHE A 830 7.30 14.24 -20.96
N GLN A 831 7.60 14.64 -22.20
CA GLN A 831 7.88 16.04 -22.56
C GLN A 831 6.60 16.83 -22.88
N SER A 832 5.45 16.16 -23.03
CA SER A 832 4.19 16.80 -23.47
C SER A 832 3.36 17.45 -22.35
N GLY A 833 3.90 17.48 -21.12
CA GLY A 833 3.22 18.03 -19.93
C GLY A 833 2.07 17.16 -19.41
N TRP A 834 1.38 17.68 -18.39
CA TRP A 834 0.18 17.06 -17.83
C TRP A 834 -1.06 17.29 -18.72
N LEU A 835 -2.22 16.83 -18.25
CA LEU A 835 -3.49 16.75 -18.97
C LEU A 835 -3.93 18.11 -19.52
N VAL A 836 -4.23 18.14 -20.83
CA VAL A 836 -4.70 19.35 -21.53
C VAL A 836 -6.22 19.34 -21.57
N THR A 837 -6.85 20.16 -20.73
CA THR A 837 -8.31 20.32 -20.67
C THR A 837 -8.71 21.78 -20.80
N GLU A 838 -9.66 22.06 -21.69
CA GLU A 838 -10.09 23.43 -21.99
C GLU A 838 -11.28 23.83 -21.10
N PRO A 839 -11.30 25.05 -20.52
CA PRO A 839 -12.41 25.49 -19.65
C PRO A 839 -13.79 25.45 -20.31
N TYR A 840 -13.86 25.68 -21.63
CA TYR A 840 -15.13 25.69 -22.38
C TYR A 840 -15.73 24.29 -22.62
N TRP A 841 -15.01 23.20 -22.32
CA TRP A 841 -15.60 21.86 -22.27
C TRP A 841 -16.53 21.68 -21.06
N HIS A 842 -16.50 22.57 -20.05
CA HIS A 842 -17.34 22.47 -18.87
C HIS A 842 -18.79 22.94 -19.14
N ASN A 843 -19.63 22.02 -19.64
CA ASN A 843 -21.05 22.24 -19.95
C ASN A 843 -21.99 21.30 -19.14
N PRO A 844 -22.31 21.62 -17.87
CA PRO A 844 -23.20 20.78 -17.04
C PRO A 844 -24.62 20.58 -17.57
N PRO A 845 -25.30 21.57 -18.21
CA PRO A 845 -26.61 21.33 -18.83
C PRO A 845 -26.58 20.25 -19.91
N LEU A 846 -25.54 20.24 -20.75
CA LEU A 846 -25.31 19.17 -21.73
C LEU A 846 -25.07 17.82 -21.02
N ALA A 847 -24.31 17.80 -19.93
CA ALA A 847 -24.06 16.60 -19.14
C ALA A 847 -25.35 16.00 -18.54
N GLU A 848 -26.26 16.84 -18.03
CA GLU A 848 -27.56 16.39 -17.49
C GLU A 848 -28.43 15.77 -18.59
N LYS A 849 -28.54 16.43 -19.76
CA LYS A 849 -29.23 15.94 -20.96
C LYS A 849 -28.68 14.57 -21.39
N TRP A 850 -27.36 14.48 -21.57
CA TRP A 850 -26.70 13.24 -22.02
C TRP A 850 -26.72 12.12 -20.99
N THR A 851 -26.82 12.43 -19.69
CA THR A 851 -27.05 11.43 -18.64
C THR A 851 -28.41 10.75 -18.83
N LYS A 852 -29.47 11.50 -19.12
CA LYS A 852 -30.81 10.97 -19.42
C LYS A 852 -30.81 10.16 -20.73
N LEU A 853 -30.16 10.65 -21.78
CA LEU A 853 -30.03 9.91 -23.05
C LEU A 853 -29.28 8.57 -22.87
N ARG A 854 -28.23 8.53 -22.03
CA ARG A 854 -27.52 7.27 -21.69
C ARG A 854 -28.37 6.30 -20.84
N GLN A 855 -29.28 6.81 -20.00
CA GLN A 855 -30.27 5.98 -19.30
C GLN A 855 -31.27 5.37 -20.30
N ILE A 856 -31.84 6.17 -21.20
CA ILE A 856 -32.76 5.70 -22.26
C ILE A 856 -32.07 4.64 -23.13
N ARG A 857 -30.83 4.89 -23.59
CA ARG A 857 -30.02 3.90 -24.32
C ARG A 857 -29.84 2.59 -23.53
N THR A 858 -29.68 2.67 -22.22
CA THR A 858 -29.53 1.49 -21.36
C THR A 858 -30.79 0.63 -21.34
N GLU A 859 -31.97 1.25 -21.24
CA GLU A 859 -33.24 0.52 -21.28
C GLU A 859 -33.55 -0.01 -22.69
N VAL A 860 -33.30 0.77 -23.75
CA VAL A 860 -33.46 0.32 -25.15
C VAL A 860 -32.58 -0.90 -25.44
N ASN A 861 -31.33 -0.89 -24.97
CA ASN A 861 -30.42 -2.03 -25.11
C ASN A 861 -30.92 -3.30 -24.41
N LYS A 862 -31.64 -3.20 -23.28
CA LYS A 862 -32.26 -4.39 -22.63
C LYS A 862 -33.33 -5.02 -23.50
N VAL A 863 -34.18 -4.21 -24.15
CA VAL A 863 -35.24 -4.72 -25.04
C VAL A 863 -34.66 -5.30 -26.33
N LEU A 864 -33.66 -4.64 -26.91
CA LEU A 864 -32.91 -5.17 -28.07
C LEU A 864 -32.23 -6.51 -27.73
N GLU A 865 -31.60 -6.64 -26.57
CA GLU A 865 -30.97 -7.88 -26.13
C GLU A 865 -32.02 -8.97 -25.85
N GLY A 866 -33.19 -8.63 -25.32
CA GLY A 866 -34.34 -9.53 -25.21
C GLY A 866 -34.79 -10.08 -26.58
N ALA A 867 -34.94 -9.19 -27.58
CA ALA A 867 -35.31 -9.56 -28.95
C ALA A 867 -34.25 -10.44 -29.65
N ARG A 868 -32.95 -10.22 -29.37
CA ARG A 868 -31.86 -11.10 -29.84
C ARG A 868 -31.93 -12.49 -29.21
N ASN A 869 -32.16 -12.58 -27.89
CA ASN A 869 -32.28 -13.86 -27.19
C ASN A 869 -33.53 -14.65 -27.64
N ALA A 870 -34.61 -13.96 -27.99
CA ALA A 870 -35.79 -14.53 -28.64
C ALA A 870 -35.58 -14.89 -30.14
N LYS A 871 -34.45 -14.48 -30.74
CA LYS A 871 -34.12 -14.63 -32.17
C LYS A 871 -35.04 -13.89 -33.15
N ALA A 872 -35.77 -12.88 -32.68
CA ALA A 872 -36.55 -12.01 -33.57
C ALA A 872 -35.65 -11.11 -34.42
N ILE A 873 -34.48 -10.75 -33.91
CA ILE A 873 -33.39 -10.05 -34.62
C ILE A 873 -32.06 -10.76 -34.34
N GLY A 874 -31.12 -10.76 -35.29
CA GLY A 874 -29.75 -11.23 -35.09
C GLY A 874 -28.83 -10.13 -34.55
N SER A 875 -28.90 -8.95 -35.16
CA SER A 875 -28.17 -7.73 -34.79
C SER A 875 -29.13 -6.58 -34.47
N ALA A 876 -28.68 -5.54 -33.75
CA ALA A 876 -29.54 -4.36 -33.54
C ALA A 876 -29.78 -3.54 -34.83
N LEU A 877 -28.94 -3.68 -35.85
CA LEU A 877 -29.19 -3.08 -37.16
C LEU A 877 -30.43 -3.69 -37.85
N GLU A 878 -30.84 -4.91 -37.51
CA GLU A 878 -32.12 -5.48 -37.98
C GLU A 878 -33.35 -4.92 -37.26
N ALA A 879 -33.19 -3.99 -36.31
CA ALA A 879 -34.27 -3.44 -35.49
C ALA A 879 -34.70 -2.02 -35.89
N LYS A 880 -36.01 -1.79 -35.73
CA LYS A 880 -36.64 -0.48 -35.58
C LYS A 880 -37.11 -0.34 -34.13
N VAL A 881 -36.76 0.77 -33.49
CA VAL A 881 -37.19 1.07 -32.11
C VAL A 881 -38.36 2.03 -32.17
N LEU A 882 -39.48 1.66 -31.54
CA LEU A 882 -40.57 2.60 -31.25
C LEU A 882 -40.37 3.14 -29.83
N LEU A 883 -40.39 4.46 -29.67
CA LEU A 883 -40.09 5.12 -28.40
C LEU A 883 -41.20 6.09 -28.01
N TYR A 884 -41.93 5.77 -26.94
CA TYR A 884 -42.90 6.64 -26.29
C TYR A 884 -42.25 7.33 -25.09
N VAL A 885 -42.44 8.63 -24.95
CA VAL A 885 -42.01 9.40 -23.77
C VAL A 885 -43.14 10.32 -23.31
N SER A 886 -43.52 10.25 -22.03
CA SER A 886 -44.52 11.12 -21.42
C SER A 886 -43.95 12.41 -20.81
N ASP A 887 -42.64 12.45 -20.54
CA ASP A 887 -41.94 13.67 -20.12
C ASP A 887 -41.75 14.60 -21.33
N ALA A 888 -42.37 15.78 -21.29
CA ALA A 888 -42.37 16.72 -22.41
C ALA A 888 -40.98 17.27 -22.76
N LYS A 889 -40.08 17.46 -21.78
CA LYS A 889 -38.73 17.96 -22.03
C LYS A 889 -37.85 16.88 -22.65
N ILE A 890 -37.97 15.64 -22.18
CA ILE A 890 -37.26 14.51 -22.78
C ILE A 890 -37.81 14.23 -24.20
N LYS A 891 -39.11 14.41 -24.44
CA LYS A 891 -39.69 14.32 -25.80
C LYS A 891 -39.10 15.39 -26.73
N GLU A 892 -39.06 16.65 -26.30
CA GLU A 892 -38.43 17.76 -27.04
C GLU A 892 -36.94 17.51 -27.33
N ASP A 893 -36.17 17.06 -26.32
CA ASP A 893 -34.76 16.69 -26.47
C ASP A 893 -34.57 15.56 -27.51
N LEU A 894 -35.46 14.56 -27.56
CA LEU A 894 -35.40 13.45 -28.50
C LEU A 894 -35.87 13.84 -29.92
N GLU A 895 -36.92 14.67 -30.03
CA GLU A 895 -37.41 15.20 -31.31
C GLU A 895 -36.33 16.03 -32.03
N ALA A 896 -35.51 16.77 -31.28
CA ALA A 896 -34.35 17.48 -31.81
C ALA A 896 -33.26 16.56 -32.40
N PHE A 897 -33.16 15.29 -31.96
CA PHE A 897 -32.26 14.29 -32.54
C PHE A 897 -32.90 13.42 -33.63
N ASN A 898 -34.23 13.44 -33.77
CA ASN A 898 -34.97 12.70 -34.80
C ASN A 898 -35.92 13.62 -35.60
N PRO A 899 -35.38 14.60 -36.34
CA PRO A 899 -36.19 15.40 -37.25
C PRO A 899 -36.74 14.51 -38.37
N GLN A 900 -38.08 14.50 -38.53
CA GLN A 900 -38.87 13.57 -39.37
C GLN A 900 -38.61 13.66 -40.90
N LEU A 901 -37.54 14.30 -41.35
CA LEU A 901 -37.22 14.62 -42.74
C LEU A 901 -35.70 14.54 -43.06
N SER A 902 -34.93 13.74 -42.31
CA SER A 902 -33.46 13.68 -42.39
C SER A 902 -32.83 12.98 -43.61
N VAL A 903 -33.44 13.14 -44.80
CA VAL A 903 -32.80 12.87 -46.11
C VAL A 903 -33.29 13.92 -47.13
N ALA A 904 -32.56 15.03 -47.26
CA ALA A 904 -32.87 16.08 -48.24
C ALA A 904 -32.30 15.75 -49.63
N LEU A 905 -33.01 14.93 -50.42
CA LEU A 905 -32.66 14.66 -51.82
C LEU A 905 -32.67 15.96 -52.65
N LYS A 906 -31.51 16.37 -53.17
CA LYS A 906 -31.43 17.39 -54.24
C LYS A 906 -32.02 16.79 -55.53
N PRO A 907 -32.95 17.47 -56.23
CA PRO A 907 -33.43 17.00 -57.53
C PRO A 907 -32.32 17.05 -58.58
N GLN A 908 -31.99 15.89 -59.16
CA GLN A 908 -31.15 15.81 -60.36
C GLN A 908 -31.95 16.22 -61.61
N PRO A 909 -31.37 16.99 -62.57
CA PRO A 909 -32.08 17.35 -63.81
C PRO A 909 -32.29 16.14 -64.72
N GLN A 910 -33.53 15.88 -65.14
CA GLN A 910 -33.81 14.85 -66.14
C GLN A 910 -33.43 15.33 -67.56
N PRO A 911 -32.71 14.52 -68.36
CA PRO A 911 -32.57 14.77 -69.80
C PRO A 911 -33.88 14.41 -70.53
N VAL A 912 -34.37 15.32 -71.37
CA VAL A 912 -35.53 15.06 -72.25
C VAL A 912 -35.07 14.20 -73.43
N ALA A 913 -35.81 13.14 -73.72
CA ALA A 913 -35.66 12.32 -74.93
C ALA A 913 -37.01 12.16 -75.64
N GLU A 914 -37.01 12.28 -76.96
CA GLU A 914 -38.21 12.26 -77.80
C GLU A 914 -38.68 10.83 -78.12
N ILE A 915 -39.98 10.66 -78.39
CA ILE A 915 -40.59 9.41 -78.84
C ILE A 915 -41.03 9.54 -80.30
N PRO A 916 -40.51 8.73 -81.24
CA PRO A 916 -41.12 8.50 -82.54
C PRO A 916 -42.26 7.46 -82.44
N GLU A 917 -43.36 7.70 -83.17
CA GLU A 917 -44.50 6.77 -83.24
C GLU A 917 -44.27 5.57 -84.18
N SER A 918 -45.26 4.66 -84.21
CA SER A 918 -45.54 3.62 -85.23
C SER A 918 -44.70 2.31 -85.13
N ALA A 919 -45.24 1.14 -85.45
CA ALA A 919 -46.64 0.73 -85.67
C ALA A 919 -46.82 -0.81 -85.64
N LEU A 920 -48.08 -1.26 -85.48
CA LEU A 920 -48.73 -2.47 -86.03
C LEU A 920 -47.94 -3.80 -86.11
N GLY A 921 -48.47 -4.89 -85.54
CA GLY A 921 -48.01 -6.25 -85.85
C GLY A 921 -48.77 -7.38 -85.12
N GLU A 922 -49.51 -8.19 -85.87
CA GLU A 922 -50.24 -9.38 -85.41
C GLU A 922 -49.30 -10.60 -85.26
N GLY A 923 -49.79 -11.72 -84.67
CA GLY A 923 -49.28 -13.06 -85.01
C GLY A 923 -48.98 -14.04 -83.87
N SER A 924 -49.90 -14.96 -83.62
CA SER A 924 -49.63 -16.33 -83.11
C SER A 924 -49.56 -17.29 -84.34
N PRO A 925 -49.29 -18.63 -84.26
CA PRO A 925 -49.00 -19.49 -83.09
C PRO A 925 -47.93 -20.60 -83.32
N ARG A 926 -47.68 -21.46 -82.30
CA ARG A 926 -47.33 -22.93 -82.39
C ARG A 926 -46.05 -23.36 -83.17
N SER A 927 -45.46 -24.57 -83.01
CA SER A 927 -45.46 -25.62 -81.96
C SER A 927 -44.43 -26.72 -82.29
N SER A 928 -43.93 -27.46 -81.27
CA SER A 928 -43.36 -28.84 -81.35
C SER A 928 -42.08 -29.04 -82.21
N LEU A 929 -41.22 -30.07 -82.08
CA LEU A 929 -41.19 -31.39 -81.38
C LEU A 929 -39.81 -31.53 -80.64
N GLU A 930 -39.66 -32.31 -79.56
CA GLU A 930 -39.15 -33.72 -79.46
C GLU A 930 -37.77 -33.98 -80.14
N ASP A 931 -36.82 -34.79 -79.63
CA ASP A 931 -36.96 -35.91 -78.66
C ASP A 931 -35.63 -36.34 -77.92
N GLN A 932 -35.80 -37.14 -76.85
CA GLN A 932 -34.91 -38.18 -76.25
C GLN A 932 -33.40 -37.96 -75.95
N THR A 933 -33.00 -37.82 -74.66
CA THR A 933 -32.51 -38.85 -73.66
C THR A 933 -31.07 -39.37 -73.86
N PHE A 934 -30.27 -39.73 -72.84
CA PHE A 934 -30.48 -40.11 -71.42
C PHE A 934 -29.61 -39.24 -70.44
N HIS A 935 -29.46 -39.42 -69.11
CA HIS A 935 -29.81 -40.51 -68.17
C HIS A 935 -30.23 -39.96 -66.76
N GLN A 936 -30.02 -40.76 -65.70
CA GLN A 936 -30.58 -40.64 -64.32
C GLN A 936 -29.88 -41.65 -63.36
N PRO A 937 -30.13 -41.75 -62.02
CA PRO A 937 -31.39 -41.45 -61.29
C PRO A 937 -31.34 -40.77 -59.88
N ALA A 938 -32.43 -40.05 -59.56
CA ALA A 938 -33.38 -40.12 -58.40
C ALA A 938 -32.95 -40.56 -56.96
N PRO A 939 -33.79 -40.36 -55.89
CA PRO A 939 -35.19 -39.92 -55.86
C PRO A 939 -35.54 -38.77 -54.86
N THR A 940 -36.83 -38.43 -54.75
CA THR A 940 -37.44 -37.33 -53.96
C THR A 940 -38.73 -37.78 -53.23
N GLU A 941 -38.97 -37.31 -51.99
CA GLU A 941 -40.25 -36.80 -51.38
C GLU A 941 -41.63 -37.52 -51.63
N PRO A 942 -42.82 -37.04 -51.18
CA PRO A 942 -43.21 -36.07 -50.11
C PRO A 942 -44.40 -36.51 -49.17
N VAL A 943 -44.72 -35.67 -48.15
CA VAL A 943 -46.05 -35.27 -47.58
C VAL A 943 -47.18 -36.30 -47.28
N GLY A 944 -47.80 -36.21 -46.07
CA GLY A 944 -49.14 -36.78 -45.76
C GLY A 944 -49.64 -36.54 -44.32
N SER A 945 -50.88 -36.07 -44.14
CA SER A 945 -51.49 -35.45 -42.94
C SER A 945 -52.09 -36.36 -41.83
N ASP A 946 -52.41 -35.72 -40.70
CA ASP A 946 -53.60 -35.90 -39.82
C ASP A 946 -53.56 -36.60 -38.43
N ALA A 947 -54.51 -36.11 -37.61
CA ALA A 947 -54.60 -36.08 -36.15
C ALA A 947 -54.98 -37.37 -35.39
N SER A 948 -54.66 -37.41 -34.08
CA SER A 948 -55.63 -37.55 -32.96
C SER A 948 -54.95 -37.89 -31.60
N SER A 949 -55.73 -38.00 -30.52
CA SER A 949 -55.27 -37.99 -29.12
C SER A 949 -55.52 -39.29 -28.34
N ALA A 950 -54.56 -39.74 -27.52
CA ALA A 950 -54.82 -40.63 -26.36
C ALA A 950 -53.66 -40.64 -25.35
N THR A 951 -53.96 -40.94 -24.08
CA THR A 951 -53.04 -41.39 -23.02
C THR A 951 -53.82 -42.38 -22.09
N PRO A 952 -53.15 -43.03 -21.11
CA PRO A 952 -52.28 -44.19 -21.23
C PRO A 952 -53.03 -45.49 -20.83
N PRO A 953 -52.32 -46.60 -20.56
CA PRO A 953 -52.20 -47.00 -19.14
C PRO A 953 -50.79 -47.49 -18.77
N ALA A 954 -50.60 -47.89 -17.52
CA ALA A 954 -49.32 -48.36 -16.96
C ALA A 954 -49.51 -49.63 -16.12
N GLU A 955 -48.47 -50.47 -16.08
CA GLU A 955 -48.18 -51.38 -14.95
C GLU A 955 -46.68 -51.73 -14.98
N GLY A 956 -46.02 -51.68 -13.82
CA GLY A 956 -44.58 -51.90 -13.66
C GLY A 956 -44.29 -52.23 -12.19
N SER A 957 -43.43 -53.21 -11.92
CA SER A 957 -43.46 -53.95 -10.66
C SER A 957 -42.48 -53.43 -9.60
N LEU A 958 -42.76 -53.75 -8.33
CA LEU A 958 -41.91 -53.41 -7.18
C LEU A 958 -40.46 -53.90 -7.32
N GLY A 959 -40.22 -54.97 -8.11
CA GLY A 959 -38.89 -55.50 -8.39
C GLY A 959 -38.03 -54.58 -9.27
N GLU A 960 -38.64 -53.86 -10.21
CA GLU A 960 -37.94 -52.92 -11.09
C GLU A 960 -37.51 -51.68 -10.32
N PHE A 961 -38.37 -51.18 -9.43
CA PHE A 961 -38.03 -50.07 -8.52
C PHE A 961 -36.86 -50.44 -7.58
N LEU A 962 -36.82 -51.68 -7.08
CA LEU A 962 -35.70 -52.18 -6.27
C LEU A 962 -34.40 -52.31 -7.07
N GLN A 963 -34.43 -52.79 -8.32
CA GLN A 963 -33.22 -52.81 -9.15
C GLN A 963 -32.73 -51.41 -9.51
N LEU A 964 -33.63 -50.48 -9.85
CA LEU A 964 -33.29 -49.08 -10.10
C LEU A 964 -32.68 -48.42 -8.85
N ALA A 965 -33.28 -48.62 -7.67
CA ALA A 965 -32.74 -48.09 -6.41
C ALA A 965 -31.34 -48.65 -6.09
N ILE A 966 -31.09 -49.94 -6.35
CA ILE A 966 -29.77 -50.57 -6.14
C ILE A 966 -28.74 -50.06 -7.17
N GLN A 967 -29.11 -49.90 -8.45
CA GLN A 967 -28.23 -49.30 -9.45
C GLN A 967 -27.90 -47.85 -9.10
N TRP A 968 -28.90 -47.04 -8.75
CA TRP A 968 -28.72 -45.63 -8.41
C TRP A 968 -27.90 -45.45 -7.14
N TRP A 969 -28.11 -46.29 -6.12
CA TRP A 969 -27.29 -46.30 -4.91
C TRP A 969 -25.83 -46.68 -5.20
N ASN A 970 -25.58 -47.67 -6.06
CA ASN A 970 -24.22 -48.06 -6.44
C ASN A 970 -23.53 -46.99 -7.31
N GLN A 971 -24.23 -46.37 -8.26
CA GLN A 971 -23.72 -45.24 -9.04
C GLN A 971 -23.42 -44.03 -8.15
N TRP A 972 -24.32 -43.66 -7.24
CA TRP A 972 -24.12 -42.57 -6.28
C TRP A 972 -22.92 -42.84 -5.35
N ARG A 973 -22.81 -44.06 -4.81
CA ARG A 973 -21.72 -44.46 -3.92
C ARG A 973 -20.36 -44.53 -4.64
N GLN A 974 -20.37 -44.77 -5.95
CA GLN A 974 -19.19 -44.66 -6.80
C GLN A 974 -18.85 -43.19 -7.10
N TRP A 975 -19.84 -42.37 -7.46
CA TRP A 975 -19.67 -40.92 -7.67
C TRP A 975 -19.12 -40.20 -6.44
N VAL A 976 -19.56 -40.56 -5.22
CA VAL A 976 -19.01 -40.02 -3.96
C VAL A 976 -17.55 -40.44 -3.72
N LYS A 977 -17.11 -41.62 -4.20
CA LYS A 977 -15.70 -42.04 -4.17
C LYS A 977 -14.84 -41.30 -5.19
N ASP A 978 -15.39 -41.04 -6.37
CA ASP A 978 -14.65 -40.45 -7.50
C ASP A 978 -14.59 -38.91 -7.39
N TYR A 979 -15.59 -38.29 -6.75
CA TYR A 979 -15.69 -36.83 -6.55
C TYR A 979 -15.87 -36.40 -5.08
N PRO A 980 -15.02 -36.88 -4.14
CA PRO A 980 -15.21 -36.63 -2.70
C PRO A 980 -15.15 -35.15 -2.33
N ARG A 981 -14.39 -34.34 -3.09
CA ARG A 981 -14.35 -32.88 -2.93
C ARG A 981 -15.67 -32.21 -3.36
N ALA A 982 -16.32 -32.68 -4.43
CA ALA A 982 -17.60 -32.13 -4.86
C ALA A 982 -18.70 -32.47 -3.86
N PHE A 983 -18.71 -33.72 -3.34
CA PHE A 983 -19.62 -34.14 -2.28
C PHE A 983 -19.43 -33.33 -0.99
N LEU A 984 -18.18 -33.15 -0.53
CA LEU A 984 -17.87 -32.34 0.65
C LEU A 984 -18.28 -30.88 0.48
N THR A 985 -18.02 -30.28 -0.68
CA THR A 985 -18.46 -28.91 -0.99
C THR A 985 -19.98 -28.80 -1.00
N LEU A 986 -20.71 -29.75 -1.59
CA LEU A 986 -22.17 -29.74 -1.62
C LEU A 986 -22.76 -29.86 -0.20
N PHE A 987 -22.21 -30.74 0.65
CA PHE A 987 -22.64 -30.86 2.04
C PHE A 987 -22.28 -29.61 2.87
N THR A 988 -21.13 -28.98 2.59
CA THR A 988 -20.75 -27.70 3.22
C THR A 988 -21.68 -26.56 2.80
N LEU A 989 -22.09 -26.51 1.53
CA LEU A 989 -23.05 -25.53 1.03
C LEU A 989 -24.46 -25.75 1.60
N LEU A 990 -24.91 -27.00 1.73
CA LEU A 990 -26.19 -27.34 2.36
C LEU A 990 -26.19 -27.04 3.88
N GLY A 991 -25.09 -27.36 4.57
CA GLY A 991 -24.88 -26.97 5.97
C GLY A 991 -24.81 -25.45 6.16
N GLY A 992 -24.16 -24.75 5.24
CA GLY A 992 -24.11 -23.29 5.18
C GLY A 992 -25.50 -22.68 4.96
N ALA A 993 -26.29 -23.22 4.02
CA ALA A 993 -27.66 -22.77 3.77
C ALA A 993 -28.59 -23.03 4.97
N ALA A 994 -28.46 -24.19 5.64
CA ALA A 994 -29.19 -24.47 6.88
C ALA A 994 -28.78 -23.50 8.01
N THR A 995 -27.48 -23.24 8.17
CA THR A 995 -26.95 -22.29 9.18
C THR A 995 -27.39 -20.86 8.89
N LEU A 996 -27.40 -20.44 7.62
CA LEU A 996 -27.93 -19.14 7.18
C LEU A 996 -29.43 -19.03 7.42
N ASN A 997 -30.21 -20.08 7.20
CA ASN A 997 -31.66 -20.05 7.43
C ASN A 997 -32.00 -20.02 8.93
N VAL A 998 -31.27 -20.78 9.77
CA VAL A 998 -31.38 -20.69 11.23
C VAL A 998 -30.92 -19.32 11.73
N GLY A 999 -29.81 -18.79 11.22
CA GLY A 999 -29.30 -17.47 11.56
C GLY A 999 -30.25 -16.34 11.16
N TRP A 1000 -30.83 -16.40 9.95
CA TRP A 1000 -31.85 -15.48 9.47
C TRP A 1000 -33.12 -15.54 10.33
N THR A 1001 -33.62 -16.74 10.63
CA THR A 1001 -34.79 -16.93 11.50
C THR A 1001 -34.53 -16.41 12.92
N THR A 1002 -33.33 -16.61 13.44
CA THR A 1002 -32.91 -16.10 14.75
C THR A 1002 -32.80 -14.58 14.74
N ALA A 1003 -32.13 -13.98 13.76
CA ALA A 1003 -32.00 -12.53 13.61
C ALA A 1003 -33.37 -11.85 13.41
N HIS A 1004 -34.23 -12.41 12.55
CA HIS A 1004 -35.60 -11.94 12.31
C HIS A 1004 -36.53 -12.14 13.53
N THR A 1005 -36.14 -12.96 14.50
CA THR A 1005 -36.82 -13.09 15.80
C THR A 1005 -36.25 -12.10 16.82
N MET A 1006 -34.93 -11.90 16.87
CA MET A 1006 -34.29 -10.88 17.71
C MET A 1006 -34.68 -9.45 17.33
N LEU A 1007 -34.84 -9.15 16.03
CA LEU A 1007 -35.36 -7.87 15.54
C LEU A 1007 -36.83 -7.59 15.92
N LYS A 1008 -37.53 -8.55 16.54
CA LYS A 1008 -38.88 -8.37 17.10
C LYS A 1008 -38.87 -8.20 18.62
N LEU A 1009 -37.69 -8.18 19.26
CA LEU A 1009 -37.54 -7.88 20.68
C LEU A 1009 -37.39 -6.35 20.86
N PRO A 1010 -38.25 -5.67 21.65
CA PRO A 1010 -38.21 -4.20 21.79
C PRO A 1010 -36.87 -3.62 22.28
N ILE A 1011 -36.08 -4.41 23.02
CA ILE A 1011 -34.73 -4.03 23.45
C ILE A 1011 -33.78 -3.82 22.25
N VAL A 1012 -33.95 -4.55 21.15
CA VAL A 1012 -33.02 -4.48 20.01
C VAL A 1012 -33.23 -3.21 19.18
N SER A 1013 -34.46 -2.74 18.96
CA SER A 1013 -34.68 -1.45 18.31
C SER A 1013 -34.17 -0.30 19.16
N LEU A 1014 -34.43 -0.32 20.46
CA LEU A 1014 -33.99 0.73 21.41
C LEU A 1014 -32.45 0.79 21.50
N LEU A 1015 -31.76 -0.35 21.41
CA LEU A 1015 -30.29 -0.41 21.38
C LEU A 1015 -29.73 0.06 20.02
N LEU A 1016 -30.40 -0.24 18.90
CA LEU A 1016 -30.04 0.29 17.58
C LEU A 1016 -30.27 1.80 17.46
N GLU A 1017 -31.34 2.33 18.05
CA GLU A 1017 -31.59 3.78 18.17
C GLU A 1017 -30.50 4.44 19.01
N LEU A 1018 -30.13 3.85 20.16
CA LEU A 1018 -29.04 4.37 21.00
C LEU A 1018 -27.70 4.40 20.26
N VAL A 1019 -27.36 3.33 19.53
CA VAL A 1019 -26.16 3.26 18.68
C VAL A 1019 -26.23 4.30 17.54
N GLY A 1020 -27.39 4.49 16.92
CA GLY A 1020 -27.61 5.52 15.89
C GLY A 1020 -27.43 6.94 16.43
N ILE A 1021 -27.95 7.23 17.63
CA ILE A 1021 -27.77 8.51 18.33
C ILE A 1021 -26.30 8.73 18.69
N ILE A 1022 -25.62 7.73 19.26
CA ILE A 1022 -24.19 7.81 19.59
C ILE A 1022 -23.34 8.02 18.32
N TYR A 1023 -23.63 7.31 17.24
CA TYR A 1023 -22.96 7.48 15.95
C TYR A 1023 -23.21 8.87 15.35
N THR A 1024 -24.44 9.38 15.45
CA THR A 1024 -24.79 10.73 14.97
C THR A 1024 -24.07 11.82 15.78
N ILE A 1025 -24.03 11.69 17.11
CA ILE A 1025 -23.27 12.61 17.99
C ILE A 1025 -21.77 12.55 17.67
N TRP A 1026 -21.21 11.35 17.46
CA TRP A 1026 -19.81 11.18 17.07
C TRP A 1026 -19.50 11.78 15.68
N PHE A 1027 -20.38 11.54 14.69
CA PHE A 1027 -20.26 12.06 13.33
C PHE A 1027 -20.35 13.59 13.31
N VAL A 1028 -21.32 14.18 14.02
CA VAL A 1028 -21.44 15.64 14.21
C VAL A 1028 -20.20 16.19 14.92
N ARG A 1029 -19.73 15.55 15.98
CA ARG A 1029 -18.52 15.98 16.72
C ARG A 1029 -17.27 15.96 15.84
N GLN A 1030 -17.13 14.99 14.93
CA GLN A 1030 -16.01 14.92 13.98
C GLN A 1030 -16.15 15.91 12.82
N ARG A 1031 -17.31 15.98 12.15
CA ARG A 1031 -17.51 16.75 10.91
C ARG A 1031 -17.82 18.23 11.11
N LEU A 1032 -18.45 18.66 12.20
CA LEU A 1032 -18.88 20.06 12.41
C LEU A 1032 -17.97 20.87 13.34
N PHE A 1033 -17.24 20.25 14.26
CA PHE A 1033 -16.38 20.97 15.22
C PHE A 1033 -14.91 21.08 14.81
N TYR A 1034 -14.44 20.27 13.85
CA TYR A 1034 -13.04 20.24 13.39
C TYR A 1034 -12.83 20.60 11.90
N ALA A 1035 -13.87 21.09 11.21
CA ALA A 1035 -13.74 21.55 9.83
C ALA A 1035 -13.12 22.96 9.74
N GLN A 1036 -12.13 23.15 8.85
CA GLN A 1036 -11.44 24.44 8.68
C GLN A 1036 -12.36 25.56 8.15
N GLU A 1037 -13.41 25.23 7.39
CA GLU A 1037 -14.31 26.20 6.74
C GLU A 1037 -15.65 26.38 7.47
N ARG A 1038 -15.58 26.54 8.80
CA ARG A 1038 -16.76 26.62 9.70
C ARG A 1038 -17.83 27.63 9.28
N SER A 1039 -17.46 28.75 8.66
CA SER A 1039 -18.39 29.79 8.20
C SER A 1039 -19.24 29.35 7.00
N ALA A 1040 -18.65 28.69 6.00
CA ALA A 1040 -19.37 28.18 4.83
C ALA A 1040 -20.36 27.08 5.20
N LEU A 1041 -19.93 26.14 6.06
CA LEU A 1041 -20.77 25.06 6.57
C LEU A 1041 -21.92 25.57 7.44
N LEU A 1042 -21.69 26.56 8.32
CA LEU A 1042 -22.78 27.18 9.09
C LEU A 1042 -23.77 27.95 8.21
N SER A 1043 -23.31 28.56 7.11
CA SER A 1043 -24.20 29.19 6.13
C SER A 1043 -25.10 28.15 5.46
N GLN A 1044 -24.54 27.07 4.93
CA GLN A 1044 -25.30 25.98 4.30
C GLN A 1044 -26.27 25.29 5.25
N VAL A 1045 -25.85 25.01 6.50
CA VAL A 1045 -26.73 24.42 7.53
C VAL A 1045 -27.85 25.38 7.92
N ASN A 1046 -27.58 26.68 8.09
CA ASN A 1046 -28.65 27.65 8.37
C ASN A 1046 -29.63 27.76 7.19
N THR A 1047 -29.17 27.76 5.94
CA THR A 1047 -30.05 27.75 4.76
C THR A 1047 -30.95 26.51 4.77
N ALA A 1048 -30.38 25.31 4.94
CA ALA A 1048 -31.16 24.07 5.00
C ALA A 1048 -32.16 24.05 6.17
N VAL A 1049 -31.81 24.63 7.33
CA VAL A 1049 -32.72 24.77 8.47
C VAL A 1049 -33.82 25.80 8.21
N GLN A 1050 -33.56 26.88 7.48
CA GLN A 1050 -34.58 27.86 7.06
C GLN A 1050 -35.50 27.29 5.95
N GLU A 1051 -35.01 26.40 5.09
CA GLU A 1051 -35.84 25.66 4.14
C GLU A 1051 -36.73 24.62 4.83
N PHE A 1052 -36.25 24.00 5.92
CA PHE A 1052 -37.01 23.02 6.69
C PHE A 1052 -38.01 23.64 7.68
N ILE A 1053 -37.79 24.89 8.11
CA ILE A 1053 -38.65 25.63 9.05
C ILE A 1053 -39.30 26.80 8.31
N GLY A 1054 -40.46 26.53 7.70
CA GLY A 1054 -41.16 27.46 6.81
C GLY A 1054 -41.37 28.88 7.37
N THR A 1055 -40.98 29.85 6.54
CA THR A 1055 -41.00 31.31 6.69
C THR A 1055 -41.82 31.94 7.84
N GLN A 1056 -41.15 32.75 8.67
CA GLN A 1056 -41.69 34.02 9.17
C GLN A 1056 -40.64 35.14 9.04
N THR A 1057 -41.08 36.34 8.67
CA THR A 1057 -40.23 37.51 8.37
C THR A 1057 -39.78 38.27 9.63
N PRO A 1058 -38.64 38.98 9.61
CA PRO A 1058 -37.90 39.33 10.83
C PRO A 1058 -38.23 40.72 11.42
N PRO A 1059 -37.89 40.95 12.70
CA PRO A 1059 -37.80 42.29 13.27
C PRO A 1059 -36.55 43.04 12.78
N LYS A 1060 -36.61 44.38 12.86
CA LYS A 1060 -35.64 45.33 12.31
C LYS A 1060 -34.44 45.56 13.27
N PRO A 1061 -33.19 45.69 12.78
CA PRO A 1061 -32.09 46.20 13.61
C PRO A 1061 -32.22 47.71 13.88
N MET A 1062 -31.62 48.18 14.97
CA MET A 1062 -31.44 49.61 15.28
C MET A 1062 -29.95 50.00 15.30
N ASP A 1063 -29.74 51.31 15.17
CA ASP A 1063 -28.48 52.01 14.86
C ASP A 1063 -27.35 51.98 15.93
N GLU A 1064 -26.29 52.73 15.60
CA GLU A 1064 -25.16 53.19 16.43
C GLU A 1064 -23.98 52.19 16.60
N GLY A 1065 -22.72 52.52 16.24
CA GLY A 1065 -22.22 53.65 15.42
C GLY A 1065 -20.69 53.89 15.55
N SER A 1066 -20.00 54.12 14.42
CA SER A 1066 -18.94 55.13 14.11
C SER A 1066 -17.83 55.57 15.12
N PRO A 1067 -16.72 56.27 14.72
CA PRO A 1067 -16.19 56.56 13.36
C PRO A 1067 -14.62 56.56 13.23
N VAL A 1068 -14.08 57.10 12.09
CA VAL A 1068 -12.70 57.65 11.84
C VAL A 1068 -11.53 56.62 11.83
N ALA A 1069 -10.76 56.37 10.75
CA ALA A 1069 -9.97 57.21 9.79
C ALA A 1069 -8.61 57.69 10.36
N GLU A 1070 -7.53 57.99 9.61
CA GLU A 1070 -7.24 58.08 8.15
C GLU A 1070 -5.87 57.35 7.85
N GLN A 1071 -4.95 57.56 6.88
CA GLN A 1071 -4.64 58.50 5.76
C GLN A 1071 -3.73 57.74 4.72
N VAL A 1072 -3.87 57.87 3.39
CA VAL A 1072 -3.05 58.66 2.41
C VAL A 1072 -1.54 58.27 2.35
N THR A 1073 -0.93 57.83 1.23
CA THR A 1073 -0.67 58.45 -0.12
C THR A 1073 -0.67 57.42 -1.28
N SER A 1074 -1.22 57.62 -2.50
CA SER A 1074 -0.71 58.35 -3.71
C SER A 1074 0.75 58.07 -4.12
N THR A 1075 1.18 57.85 -5.38
CA THR A 1075 0.56 57.90 -6.75
C THR A 1075 1.46 57.21 -7.82
N PRO A 1076 0.98 56.85 -9.05
CA PRO A 1076 1.77 56.17 -10.10
C PRO A 1076 2.27 57.07 -11.26
N VAL A 1077 3.24 56.56 -12.04
CA VAL A 1077 3.92 57.17 -13.22
C VAL A 1077 4.46 56.01 -14.10
N SER A 1078 4.44 55.95 -15.44
CA SER A 1078 3.74 56.70 -16.52
C SER A 1078 3.80 55.89 -17.84
N ASP A 1079 2.79 56.01 -18.72
CA ASP A 1079 2.85 55.58 -20.13
C ASP A 1079 3.51 56.67 -21.03
N PRO A 1080 4.00 56.33 -22.24
CA PRO A 1080 3.35 56.94 -23.42
C PRO A 1080 3.35 56.10 -24.72
N THR A 1081 2.14 55.74 -25.18
CA THR A 1081 1.60 55.86 -26.56
C THR A 1081 2.45 55.39 -27.77
N THR A 1082 1.91 54.59 -28.70
CA THR A 1082 1.15 55.07 -29.89
C THR A 1082 0.76 53.89 -30.80
N SER A 1083 -0.22 53.94 -31.73
CA SER A 1083 -1.44 54.78 -31.83
C SER A 1083 -2.39 54.29 -32.95
N LEU A 1084 -3.70 54.30 -32.69
CA LEU A 1084 -4.82 54.56 -33.63
C LEU A 1084 -4.93 53.81 -34.97
N ARG A 1085 -6.05 53.08 -35.12
CA ARG A 1085 -7.24 53.60 -35.84
C ARG A 1085 -8.52 53.01 -35.25
N LYS A 1086 -9.64 53.72 -35.43
CA LYS A 1086 -11.02 53.29 -35.11
C LYS A 1086 -11.77 53.11 -36.40
N ASP A 1087 -12.81 52.27 -36.40
CA ASP A 1087 -14.09 52.64 -37.00
C ASP A 1087 -15.26 51.92 -36.29
N THR A 1088 -16.47 52.35 -36.63
CA THR A 1088 -17.78 52.10 -35.99
C THR A 1088 -18.11 50.67 -35.51
N VAL A 1089 -18.72 50.57 -34.33
CA VAL A 1089 -19.55 49.42 -33.91
C VAL A 1089 -21.02 49.87 -33.85
N GLU A 1090 -21.86 49.32 -34.72
CA GLU A 1090 -23.32 49.41 -34.60
C GLU A 1090 -23.87 48.29 -33.69
N LYS A 1091 -25.08 48.48 -33.14
CA LYS A 1091 -25.78 47.45 -32.37
C LYS A 1091 -26.48 46.44 -33.30
N PRO A 1092 -26.18 45.13 -33.23
CA PRO A 1092 -27.08 44.12 -33.77
C PRO A 1092 -28.26 43.91 -32.81
N SER A 1093 -29.39 44.57 -33.08
CA SER A 1093 -30.64 44.29 -32.36
C SER A 1093 -31.50 43.28 -33.13
N LYS A 1094 -31.31 41.99 -32.81
CA LYS A 1094 -32.27 40.88 -32.93
C LYS A 1094 -31.60 39.59 -32.45
N THR A 1095 -32.29 38.82 -31.62
CA THR A 1095 -31.94 37.41 -31.36
C THR A 1095 -32.11 36.60 -32.64
N PRO A 1096 -31.08 35.86 -33.09
CA PRO A 1096 -31.29 34.68 -33.92
C PRO A 1096 -31.95 33.59 -33.07
N GLU A 1097 -32.84 32.81 -33.68
CA GLU A 1097 -33.24 31.52 -33.09
C GLU A 1097 -32.04 30.57 -33.13
N ALA A 1098 -31.89 29.74 -32.10
CA ALA A 1098 -30.75 28.82 -32.00
C ALA A 1098 -30.93 27.66 -32.98
N VAL A 1099 -30.34 27.78 -34.18
CA VAL A 1099 -30.28 26.69 -35.15
C VAL A 1099 -29.40 25.57 -34.59
N THR A 1100 -30.02 24.49 -34.14
CA THR A 1100 -29.32 23.26 -33.73
C THR A 1100 -28.55 22.70 -34.93
N ILE A 1101 -27.22 22.64 -34.82
CA ILE A 1101 -26.35 22.13 -35.89
C ILE A 1101 -26.37 20.59 -35.88
N GLY A 1102 -27.52 20.02 -36.24
CA GLY A 1102 -27.63 18.62 -36.60
C GLY A 1102 -26.86 18.33 -37.88
N ASN A 1103 -26.25 17.15 -37.98
CA ASN A 1103 -25.43 16.74 -39.13
C ASN A 1103 -26.24 16.33 -40.38
N GLY A 1104 -27.55 16.62 -40.40
CA GLY A 1104 -28.48 16.26 -41.48
C GLY A 1104 -29.09 14.85 -41.37
N VAL A 1105 -28.85 14.12 -40.28
CA VAL A 1105 -29.25 12.70 -40.13
C VAL A 1105 -29.93 12.46 -38.77
N ASP A 1106 -30.88 11.53 -38.70
CA ASP A 1106 -31.39 10.94 -37.43
C ASP A 1106 -30.21 10.43 -36.57
N GLU A 1107 -30.05 11.03 -35.38
CA GLU A 1107 -29.01 10.70 -34.41
C GLU A 1107 -29.45 9.71 -33.33
N LEU A 1108 -30.76 9.49 -33.14
CA LEU A 1108 -31.27 8.51 -32.17
C LEU A 1108 -30.92 7.07 -32.60
N ARG A 1109 -31.02 6.77 -33.90
CA ARG A 1109 -30.62 5.44 -34.41
C ARG A 1109 -29.14 5.14 -34.19
N TYR A 1110 -28.27 6.17 -34.21
CA TYR A 1110 -26.85 6.00 -33.88
C TYR A 1110 -26.64 5.83 -32.37
N LEU A 1111 -27.37 6.58 -31.54
CA LEU A 1111 -27.34 6.40 -30.09
C LEU A 1111 -27.71 4.97 -29.68
N PHE A 1112 -28.76 4.39 -30.28
CA PHE A 1112 -29.24 3.03 -29.99
C PHE A 1112 -28.56 1.93 -30.83
N ILE A 1113 -27.80 2.30 -31.86
CA ILE A 1113 -27.13 1.42 -32.83
C ILE A 1113 -28.15 0.49 -33.54
N THR A 1114 -29.20 1.12 -34.06
CA THR A 1114 -30.28 0.49 -34.84
C THR A 1114 -30.37 1.14 -36.24
N SER A 1115 -31.18 0.60 -37.15
CA SER A 1115 -31.34 1.20 -38.48
C SER A 1115 -32.35 2.35 -38.50
N GLN A 1116 -33.37 2.25 -37.64
CA GLN A 1116 -34.54 3.14 -37.60
C GLN A 1116 -34.96 3.38 -36.14
N VAL A 1117 -35.45 4.59 -35.86
CA VAL A 1117 -36.11 4.98 -34.61
C VAL A 1117 -37.33 5.82 -34.92
N GLU A 1118 -38.46 5.52 -34.29
CA GLU A 1118 -39.71 6.26 -34.43
C GLU A 1118 -40.17 6.73 -33.05
N LEU A 1119 -40.36 8.04 -32.89
CA LEU A 1119 -40.98 8.62 -31.71
C LEU A 1119 -42.49 8.52 -31.87
N VAL A 1120 -43.17 7.85 -30.94
CA VAL A 1120 -44.62 7.62 -31.02
C VAL A 1120 -45.37 8.40 -29.95
N ASP A 1121 -46.48 9.06 -30.31
CA ASP A 1121 -47.24 9.93 -29.40
C ASP A 1121 -48.11 9.19 -28.37
N ASN A 1122 -48.22 7.86 -28.47
CA ASN A 1122 -49.13 7.06 -27.65
C ASN A 1122 -48.50 5.72 -27.23
N ILE A 1123 -48.44 5.48 -25.92
CA ILE A 1123 -47.90 4.26 -25.32
C ILE A 1123 -48.55 2.98 -25.87
N LYS A 1124 -49.81 3.04 -26.34
CA LYS A 1124 -50.52 1.91 -26.97
C LYS A 1124 -49.83 1.35 -28.21
N ALA A 1125 -49.05 2.16 -28.93
CA ALA A 1125 -48.23 1.70 -30.06
C ALA A 1125 -47.10 0.76 -29.61
N VAL A 1126 -46.65 0.89 -28.36
CA VAL A 1126 -45.68 0.00 -27.73
C VAL A 1126 -46.38 -1.17 -27.02
N GLU A 1127 -47.47 -0.93 -26.29
CA GLU A 1127 -48.17 -1.95 -25.47
C GLU A 1127 -48.58 -3.20 -26.26
N GLY A 1128 -48.88 -3.07 -27.56
CA GLY A 1128 -49.24 -4.19 -28.43
C GLY A 1128 -48.09 -5.14 -28.81
N LEU A 1129 -46.83 -4.74 -28.65
CA LEU A 1129 -45.67 -5.45 -29.21
C LEU A 1129 -45.19 -6.65 -28.38
N GLU A 1130 -44.54 -7.62 -29.04
CA GLU A 1130 -43.95 -8.79 -28.40
C GLU A 1130 -42.70 -8.44 -27.58
N HIS A 1131 -41.78 -7.67 -28.17
CA HIS A 1131 -40.57 -7.19 -27.50
C HIS A 1131 -40.75 -5.73 -27.09
N LYS A 1132 -41.14 -5.55 -25.83
CA LYS A 1132 -41.39 -4.24 -25.24
C LYS A 1132 -40.93 -4.13 -23.79
N ALA A 1133 -40.74 -2.90 -23.34
CA ALA A 1133 -40.70 -2.53 -21.93
C ALA A 1133 -41.50 -1.24 -21.71
N VAL A 1134 -42.07 -1.09 -20.52
CA VAL A 1134 -42.57 0.18 -20.01
C VAL A 1134 -41.90 0.40 -18.65
N VAL A 1135 -41.19 1.52 -18.51
CA VAL A 1135 -40.40 1.87 -17.33
C VAL A 1135 -40.66 3.34 -17.03
N ASP A 1136 -41.33 3.61 -15.92
CA ASP A 1136 -41.75 4.96 -15.49
C ASP A 1136 -42.44 5.77 -16.61
N ASN A 1137 -41.77 6.78 -17.15
CA ASN A 1137 -42.26 7.68 -18.21
C ASN A 1137 -41.90 7.23 -19.65
N LEU A 1138 -41.31 6.04 -19.80
CA LEU A 1138 -40.69 5.56 -21.04
C LEU A 1138 -41.34 4.24 -21.52
N GLY A 1139 -41.88 4.25 -22.73
CA GLY A 1139 -42.33 3.05 -23.44
C GLY A 1139 -41.35 2.71 -24.57
N ILE A 1140 -40.86 1.47 -24.61
CA ILE A 1140 -39.88 0.98 -25.60
C ILE A 1140 -40.48 -0.21 -26.32
N GLY A 1141 -40.56 -0.14 -27.65
CA GLY A 1141 -40.90 -1.25 -28.53
C GLY A 1141 -39.75 -1.61 -29.47
N VAL A 1142 -39.54 -2.90 -29.74
CA VAL A 1142 -38.58 -3.38 -30.74
C VAL A 1142 -39.32 -4.23 -31.77
N VAL A 1143 -39.22 -3.82 -33.03
CA VAL A 1143 -39.71 -4.57 -34.20
C VAL A 1143 -38.58 -4.70 -35.23
N LYS A 1144 -38.79 -5.46 -36.32
CA LYS A 1144 -37.82 -5.49 -37.42
C LYS A 1144 -37.79 -4.15 -38.15
N ALA A 1145 -36.61 -3.76 -38.62
CA ALA A 1145 -36.44 -2.63 -39.52
C ALA A 1145 -37.10 -2.87 -40.88
N GLU A 1146 -37.61 -1.81 -41.48
CA GLU A 1146 -38.29 -1.80 -42.78
C GLU A 1146 -37.30 -1.59 -43.93
N GLY A 1147 -37.63 -2.13 -45.11
CA GLY A 1147 -36.78 -2.07 -46.29
C GLY A 1147 -35.71 -3.17 -46.34
N GLU A 1148 -34.70 -2.97 -47.19
CA GLU A 1148 -33.66 -3.96 -47.49
C GLU A 1148 -32.31 -3.59 -46.88
N LYS A 1149 -31.42 -4.58 -46.77
CA LYS A 1149 -30.11 -4.42 -46.13
C LYS A 1149 -29.06 -3.82 -47.06
N CYS A 1150 -28.45 -2.72 -46.64
CA CYS A 1150 -27.30 -2.11 -47.34
C CYS A 1150 -26.03 -2.97 -47.20
N ASP A 1151 -25.38 -3.30 -48.32
CA ASP A 1151 -24.15 -4.11 -48.33
C ASP A 1151 -22.94 -3.43 -47.64
N ARG A 1152 -22.88 -2.08 -47.64
CA ARG A 1152 -21.73 -1.31 -47.13
C ARG A 1152 -21.80 -0.99 -45.63
N CYS A 1153 -22.97 -0.61 -45.12
CA CYS A 1153 -23.13 -0.22 -43.70
C CYS A 1153 -24.02 -1.18 -42.87
N TRP A 1154 -24.64 -2.17 -43.51
CA TRP A 1154 -25.49 -3.20 -42.89
C TRP A 1154 -26.75 -2.70 -42.16
N ASN A 1155 -27.05 -1.41 -42.28
CA ASN A 1155 -28.35 -0.85 -41.93
C ASN A 1155 -29.42 -1.29 -42.96
N TYR A 1156 -30.67 -1.33 -42.51
CA TYR A 1156 -31.86 -1.54 -43.32
C TYR A 1156 -32.48 -0.20 -43.70
N SER A 1157 -32.77 0.00 -44.98
CA SER A 1157 -33.42 1.22 -45.49
C SER A 1157 -34.40 0.88 -46.60
N THR A 1158 -35.51 1.60 -46.62
CA THR A 1158 -36.52 1.55 -47.70
C THR A 1158 -36.00 2.11 -49.02
N HIS A 1159 -34.88 2.84 -49.01
CA HIS A 1159 -34.25 3.44 -50.20
C HIS A 1159 -33.16 2.55 -50.83
N VAL A 1160 -32.89 1.35 -50.29
CA VAL A 1160 -31.99 0.40 -50.94
C VAL A 1160 -32.61 -0.06 -52.26
N GLY A 1161 -31.91 0.22 -53.36
CA GLY A 1161 -32.39 -0.03 -54.73
C GLY A 1161 -32.70 1.23 -55.54
N GLU A 1162 -32.76 2.42 -54.92
CA GLU A 1162 -33.03 3.67 -55.65
C GLU A 1162 -31.86 4.13 -56.54
N SER A 1163 -30.61 3.77 -56.20
CA SER A 1163 -29.44 4.10 -57.03
C SER A 1163 -29.21 3.06 -58.11
N ALA A 1164 -29.31 3.48 -59.38
CA ALA A 1164 -29.05 2.64 -60.54
C ALA A 1164 -27.58 2.16 -60.64
N GLU A 1165 -26.62 2.92 -60.11
CA GLU A 1165 -25.20 2.51 -60.07
C GLU A 1165 -24.87 1.62 -58.84
N HIS A 1166 -25.63 1.79 -57.75
CA HIS A 1166 -25.38 1.17 -56.46
C HIS A 1166 -26.65 0.52 -55.87
N PRO A 1167 -27.29 -0.46 -56.56
CA PRO A 1167 -28.62 -0.95 -56.22
C PRO A 1167 -28.71 -1.76 -54.92
N THR A 1168 -27.59 -2.08 -54.27
CA THR A 1168 -27.56 -2.73 -52.95
C THR A 1168 -27.05 -1.81 -51.82
N LEU A 1169 -26.95 -0.50 -52.08
CA LEU A 1169 -26.62 0.50 -51.09
C LEU A 1169 -27.83 1.35 -50.71
N CYS A 1170 -27.84 1.83 -49.46
CA CYS A 1170 -28.79 2.84 -49.00
C CYS A 1170 -28.33 4.25 -49.41
N GLU A 1171 -29.26 5.20 -49.37
CA GLU A 1171 -29.10 6.62 -49.72
C GLU A 1171 -27.80 7.25 -49.15
N ARG A 1172 -27.54 7.09 -47.85
CA ARG A 1172 -26.31 7.55 -47.17
C ARG A 1172 -25.04 6.93 -47.75
N CYS A 1173 -25.08 5.65 -48.10
CA CYS A 1173 -23.88 4.93 -48.57
C CYS A 1173 -23.52 5.25 -50.01
N VAL A 1174 -24.47 5.73 -50.82
CA VAL A 1174 -24.20 6.33 -52.12
C VAL A 1174 -23.54 7.69 -51.91
N SER A 1175 -24.20 8.60 -51.18
CA SER A 1175 -23.68 9.94 -50.86
C SER A 1175 -22.29 9.94 -50.21
N ALA A 1176 -21.97 8.93 -49.39
CA ALA A 1176 -20.64 8.75 -48.81
C ALA A 1176 -19.54 8.30 -49.79
N LEU A 1177 -19.91 7.62 -50.88
CA LEU A 1177 -18.98 7.30 -51.99
C LEU A 1177 -18.80 8.51 -52.92
N ASP A 1178 -19.84 9.34 -53.06
CA ASP A 1178 -19.79 10.62 -53.79
C ASP A 1178 -19.03 11.72 -53.01
N GLY A 1179 -18.76 11.51 -51.72
CA GLY A 1179 -18.01 12.42 -50.85
C GLY A 1179 -18.87 13.43 -50.07
N GLU A 1180 -20.20 13.32 -50.09
CA GLU A 1180 -21.15 14.29 -49.52
C GLU A 1180 -21.68 13.94 -48.09
N PHE A 1181 -21.20 12.87 -47.43
CA PHE A 1181 -21.74 12.34 -46.14
C PHE A 1181 -20.68 11.98 -45.08
#